data_AF-A0A8H6PTG8-F1
#
_entry.id   AF-A0A8H6PTG8-F1
#
_cell.length_a   1.000
_cell.length_b   1.000
_cell.length_c   1.000
_cell.angle_alpha   90.00
_cell.angle_beta   90.00
_cell.angle_gamma   90.00
#
_symmetry.space_group_name_H-M   'P 1'
#
loop_
_entity.id
_entity.type
_entity.pdbx_description
1 polymer ?
#
loop_
_entity_poly.entity_id
_entity_poly.type
_entity_poly.pdbx_seq_one_letter_code
_entity_poly.pdbx_strand_id
1 'polypeptide(L)'
;MEASRSTGDKDLEKWITLVQWMTSNGGYLHETVQIAKDEQRGVHFNVKKDWKNGVAKDTHLIKIPVAATMSYLNVVEHPLPADKEGNGTATFSAHGVQLPRDFVGAVGPHESFIFFLIGQYLRGSEGFWFPYIRTLPQPLSLTTPLYYEGDDLRWLDGTSLAPAREQRMGVWKEKYENGITELRKAGFQDVDQYTWDLYLWSSSILVSRAFSAKVLAEAVTDVELPEDGVSVLLPCIDLMNHRPLAKVEWRAGKQDVAFVVLEDVASGQEISNNYGPRNNEQLMMNYGFCLPDNPCDYRIVSLREPPGSPLDQARSYQQQMYPERPKATENHYYVFNIFYPLLAPDTAMEHSIFSPALFNAVSILGANNRELEALEITEQDIRISDAYGNSRTVLAALSQIIIELITHIVKLRSSSEGLGNPENIKQTHAKIYRDSQIRLSETALVIAAWTLNRARQHDYNGSWEQTKRLLGAHMARLPANNFSDEVKSRIQVRILERKSLLANNGELFTLKELSSLLPAEIQRPCKVFFQDVLRNSEKAIPMLEGSDETSPFAFPMFLCFVVAAHRNTSADKSQLSARLSTWASFLLERYPPPPEDVAWMLEDEDDEKMVGLFDDMLDQMRDKDPDIFSNLASFTGDWKTDNWWLSPNWLRWAWMATEEECVQAPEDPLALLRAGGPAGSQRRIFSKRRNCRAVKLNDGDHPQLTLPPLSLRVNPSILRQFPATGPSTTMISRAAAPSPSSIANLSSRSLRVQGSAARSFASVQDNAHPVRHHGGLRDQDRIFTNLYGHHGADLKSAMKFGDWHRTKDIVLKGHDWLISEIKASGLRGRGGAGFPSGLKYSFMNFKDWDKDPRPRYLVVNADEGEPGTCKDREIMRKDPHKLIEGCLVVGRAMNANAAYIYIRGEFYHEATVLQRAINEAYQAGLIGKNACGTGYDFDVYIHRGMGAYICGEETSLIESIEGKAGKPRLKPPFPAAVGLFGCPSTVTNVETVAVCPTIMRRGASWFSSFGAERNSGTKLFCISGHVNNPCTVEEEMSIPLRELIDRHCGGVRGGWDNLLAVIPGGSSTPVIPKSVCDNQLMDFDSLKDSQTGLGTAAVIVMDKSTDIVRAISRLSKFYKHESCGQCTPCREGSKWTAQMMERMEKGQAREREIDMLQELTKQVEGHTICALGEAFAWPIQGLIRHFRPELEARIKEYERELGAKPFAGGWHPDSKAEGKLISPGM
;
A
#
# COMPACT_ATOMS: atom_id res chain seq x y z
N MET A 1 -21.20 -63.40 3.76
CA MET A 1 -21.89 -62.61 2.72
C MET A 1 -21.48 -63.15 1.36
N GLU A 2 -22.18 -64.17 0.88
CA GLU A 2 -22.09 -64.65 -0.50
C GLU A 2 -23.48 -64.47 -1.13
N ALA A 3 -23.65 -63.40 -1.91
CA ALA A 3 -24.61 -63.29 -3.00
C ALA A 3 -24.45 -61.92 -3.67
N SER A 4 -24.30 -61.93 -5.01
CA SER A 4 -24.30 -60.81 -5.97
C SER A 4 -22.94 -60.31 -6.49
N ARG A 5 -22.19 -61.21 -7.16
CA ARG A 5 -21.23 -60.80 -8.20
C ARG A 5 -21.99 -60.53 -9.50
N SER A 6 -22.26 -59.27 -9.80
CA SER A 6 -22.69 -58.82 -11.14
C SER A 6 -21.69 -57.79 -11.68
N THR A 7 -20.77 -58.25 -12.52
CA THR A 7 -20.12 -57.59 -13.69
C THR A 7 -19.77 -56.08 -13.70
N GLY A 8 -19.74 -55.36 -12.58
CA GLY A 8 -19.30 -53.95 -12.47
C GLY A 8 -18.22 -53.69 -11.40
N ASP A 9 -17.69 -54.74 -10.78
CA ASP A 9 -17.08 -54.70 -9.44
C ASP A 9 -15.57 -54.33 -9.40
N LYS A 10 -14.86 -54.37 -10.54
CA LYS A 10 -13.43 -54.03 -10.58
C LYS A 10 -13.15 -52.55 -10.27
N ASP A 11 -14.08 -51.66 -10.63
CA ASP A 11 -13.95 -50.22 -10.42
C ASP A 11 -14.11 -49.80 -8.95
N LEU A 12 -14.75 -50.64 -8.13
CA LEU A 12 -14.99 -50.39 -6.71
C LEU A 12 -14.03 -51.17 -5.80
N GLU A 13 -13.25 -52.10 -6.33
CA GLU A 13 -12.38 -53.01 -5.59
C GLU A 13 -11.44 -52.30 -4.60
N LYS A 14 -10.83 -51.18 -5.01
CA LYS A 14 -9.95 -50.39 -4.13
C LYS A 14 -10.69 -49.76 -2.94
N TRP A 15 -11.94 -49.33 -3.13
CA TRP A 15 -12.77 -48.71 -2.10
C TRP A 15 -13.34 -49.75 -1.14
N ILE A 16 -13.73 -50.91 -1.67
CA ILE A 16 -14.13 -52.08 -0.86
C ILE A 16 -12.94 -52.52 0.01
N THR A 17 -11.74 -52.59 -0.57
CA THR A 17 -10.51 -52.91 0.17
C THR A 17 -10.24 -51.92 1.29
N LEU A 18 -10.46 -50.62 1.06
CA LEU A 18 -10.33 -49.59 2.09
C LEU A 18 -11.28 -49.81 3.27
N VAL A 19 -12.57 -50.07 2.99
CA VAL A 19 -13.57 -50.32 4.06
C VAL A 19 -13.23 -51.60 4.84
N GLN A 20 -12.80 -52.66 4.16
CA GLN A 20 -12.35 -53.90 4.81
C GLN A 20 -11.12 -53.66 5.69
N TRP A 21 -10.15 -52.88 5.21
CA TRP A 21 -8.98 -52.50 6.00
C TRP A 21 -9.37 -51.67 7.22
N MET A 22 -10.23 -50.67 7.05
CA MET A 22 -10.72 -49.82 8.15
C MET A 22 -11.45 -50.64 9.22
N THR A 23 -12.32 -51.57 8.80
CA THR A 23 -13.06 -52.47 9.70
C THR A 23 -12.12 -53.46 10.41
N SER A 24 -11.11 -53.99 9.73
CA SER A 24 -10.12 -54.90 10.32
C SER A 24 -9.23 -54.24 11.37
N ASN A 25 -9.12 -52.90 11.35
CA ASN A 25 -8.40 -52.11 12.34
C ASN A 25 -9.31 -51.60 13.50
N GLY A 26 -10.53 -52.16 13.64
CA GLY A 26 -11.47 -51.83 14.71
C GLY A 26 -12.49 -50.75 14.38
N GLY A 27 -12.58 -50.33 13.12
CA GLY A 27 -13.57 -49.35 12.66
C GLY A 27 -14.92 -49.98 12.29
N TYR A 28 -15.87 -49.13 11.91
CA TYR A 28 -17.25 -49.53 11.65
C TYR A 28 -17.87 -48.76 10.49
N LEU A 29 -18.63 -49.46 9.64
CA LEU A 29 -19.55 -48.89 8.64
C LEU A 29 -20.94 -49.47 8.87
N HIS A 30 -21.95 -48.60 8.96
CA HIS A 30 -23.32 -49.01 9.24
C HIS A 30 -23.89 -49.94 8.17
N GLU A 31 -24.59 -51.00 8.58
CA GLU A 31 -25.04 -52.09 7.69
C GLU A 31 -26.02 -51.65 6.59
N THR A 32 -26.67 -50.51 6.78
CA THR A 32 -27.62 -49.91 5.83
C THR A 32 -26.94 -49.08 4.74
N VAL A 33 -25.64 -48.85 4.85
CA VAL A 33 -24.85 -48.06 3.90
C VAL A 33 -24.10 -48.98 2.95
N GLN A 34 -23.97 -48.56 1.70
CA GLN A 34 -23.15 -49.24 0.70
C GLN A 34 -22.37 -48.23 -0.14
N ILE A 35 -21.28 -48.69 -0.74
CA ILE A 35 -20.54 -47.93 -1.75
C ILE A 35 -21.28 -48.04 -3.08
N ALA A 36 -21.48 -46.91 -3.74
CA ALA A 36 -22.06 -46.83 -5.07
C ALA A 36 -21.17 -45.99 -5.99
N LYS A 37 -21.37 -46.13 -7.30
CA LYS A 37 -20.74 -45.30 -8.34
C LYS A 37 -21.78 -44.95 -9.39
N ASP A 38 -21.84 -43.68 -9.77
CA ASP A 38 -22.56 -43.24 -10.97
C ASP A 38 -21.75 -42.21 -11.75
N GLU A 39 -22.16 -41.95 -12.99
CA GLU A 39 -21.45 -41.09 -13.94
C GLU A 39 -21.43 -39.61 -13.52
N GLN A 40 -22.41 -39.15 -12.75
CA GLN A 40 -22.52 -37.75 -12.32
C GLN A 40 -21.79 -37.47 -11.01
N ARG A 41 -21.83 -38.42 -10.06
CA ARG A 41 -21.35 -38.22 -8.68
C ARG A 41 -20.06 -38.95 -8.38
N GLY A 42 -19.60 -39.81 -9.28
CA GLY A 42 -18.47 -40.69 -9.01
C GLY A 42 -18.78 -41.68 -7.89
N VAL A 43 -17.74 -42.08 -7.15
CA VAL A 43 -17.86 -43.04 -6.04
C VAL A 43 -18.35 -42.32 -4.79
N HIS A 44 -19.42 -42.83 -4.17
CA HIS A 44 -20.07 -42.22 -3.02
C HIS A 44 -20.73 -43.26 -2.12
N PHE A 45 -21.21 -42.83 -0.95
CA PHE A 45 -22.05 -43.65 -0.06
C PHE A 45 -23.53 -43.37 -0.30
N ASN A 46 -24.35 -44.42 -0.33
CA ASN A 46 -25.81 -44.29 -0.29
C ASN A 46 -26.44 -45.29 0.67
N VAL A 47 -27.67 -45.00 1.07
CA VAL A 47 -28.50 -45.95 1.81
C VAL A 47 -28.94 -47.04 0.84
N LYS A 48 -28.76 -48.30 1.24
CA LYS A 48 -29.18 -49.49 0.49
C LYS A 48 -30.63 -49.41 0.03
N LYS A 49 -30.87 -49.63 -1.27
CA LYS A 49 -32.21 -49.50 -1.90
C LYS A 49 -33.23 -50.54 -1.38
N ASP A 50 -32.75 -51.67 -0.89
CA ASP A 50 -33.53 -52.74 -0.26
C ASP A 50 -33.90 -52.43 1.20
N TRP A 51 -33.33 -51.37 1.79
CA TRP A 51 -33.61 -50.93 3.16
C TRP A 51 -34.78 -49.92 3.22
N LYS A 52 -36.01 -50.43 3.37
CA LYS A 52 -37.25 -49.64 3.23
C LYS A 52 -37.39 -48.45 4.20
N ASN A 53 -36.83 -48.54 5.40
CA ASN A 53 -37.04 -47.54 6.46
C ASN A 53 -36.01 -46.40 6.45
N GLY A 54 -35.05 -46.40 5.51
CA GLY A 54 -33.97 -45.41 5.49
C GLY A 54 -33.04 -45.49 6.70
N VAL A 55 -32.33 -44.38 6.96
CA VAL A 55 -31.50 -44.18 8.16
C VAL A 55 -32.12 -43.06 8.99
N ALA A 56 -32.34 -43.31 10.28
CA ALA A 56 -32.88 -42.30 11.19
C ALA A 56 -31.81 -41.25 11.56
N LYS A 57 -32.24 -40.04 11.90
CA LYS A 57 -31.38 -39.02 12.51
C LYS A 57 -30.62 -39.56 13.74
N ASP A 58 -29.46 -38.98 14.02
CA ASP A 58 -28.51 -39.34 15.08
C ASP A 58 -27.85 -40.73 14.93
N THR A 59 -27.99 -41.38 13.77
CA THR A 59 -27.31 -42.66 13.48
C THR A 59 -25.83 -42.46 13.20
N HIS A 60 -24.97 -43.25 13.86
CA HIS A 60 -23.53 -43.31 13.61
C HIS A 60 -23.26 -44.15 12.38
N LEU A 61 -22.90 -43.51 11.27
CA LEU A 61 -22.72 -44.16 9.98
C LEU A 61 -21.33 -44.77 9.80
N ILE A 62 -20.30 -44.05 10.23
CA ILE A 62 -18.91 -44.46 10.12
C ILE A 62 -18.23 -44.20 11.47
N LYS A 63 -17.42 -45.14 11.95
CA LYS A 63 -16.48 -44.91 13.06
C LYS A 63 -15.07 -45.27 12.63
N ILE A 64 -14.16 -44.33 12.77
CA ILE A 64 -12.75 -44.48 12.40
C ILE A 64 -11.92 -44.57 13.68
N PRO A 65 -11.18 -45.66 13.92
CA PRO A 65 -10.29 -45.77 15.07
C PRO A 65 -9.23 -44.67 15.03
N VAL A 66 -8.91 -44.08 16.18
CA VAL A 66 -7.88 -43.03 16.30
C VAL A 66 -6.53 -43.52 15.72
N ALA A 67 -6.19 -44.78 15.94
CA ALA A 67 -4.97 -45.40 15.41
C ALA A 67 -4.94 -45.53 13.87
N ALA A 68 -6.09 -45.49 13.19
CA ALA A 68 -6.17 -45.53 11.73
C ALA A 68 -6.08 -44.13 11.08
N THR A 69 -6.17 -43.07 11.88
CA THR A 69 -6.02 -41.68 11.40
C THR A 69 -4.58 -41.37 11.02
N MET A 70 -4.38 -40.39 10.15
CA MET A 70 -3.05 -39.94 9.74
C MET A 70 -2.94 -38.43 9.95
N SER A 71 -1.93 -38.00 10.70
CA SER A 71 -1.71 -36.59 11.03
C SER A 71 -0.25 -36.32 11.42
N TYR A 72 0.03 -35.06 11.77
CA TYR A 72 1.30 -34.67 12.40
C TYR A 72 1.62 -35.49 13.67
N LEU A 73 0.62 -35.98 14.40
CA LEU A 73 0.83 -36.79 15.61
C LEU A 73 1.54 -38.11 15.33
N ASN A 74 1.34 -38.68 14.13
CA ASN A 74 2.08 -39.85 13.66
C ASN A 74 3.55 -39.52 13.35
N VAL A 75 3.84 -38.29 12.91
CA VAL A 75 5.20 -37.82 12.60
C VAL A 75 6.05 -37.76 13.87
N VAL A 76 5.45 -37.30 14.97
CA VAL A 76 6.13 -37.14 16.27
C VAL A 76 5.94 -38.33 17.21
N GLU A 77 5.24 -39.37 16.77
CA GLU A 77 4.90 -40.56 17.56
C GLU A 77 4.26 -40.24 18.93
N HIS A 78 3.24 -39.37 18.90
CA HIS A 78 2.56 -38.88 20.10
C HIS A 78 1.95 -40.03 20.93
N PRO A 79 1.98 -40.00 22.27
CA PRO A 79 1.31 -41.00 23.11
C PRO A 79 -0.22 -41.02 22.91
N LEU A 80 -0.81 -42.21 22.96
CA LEU A 80 -2.27 -42.42 23.00
C LEU A 80 -2.75 -42.50 24.47
N PRO A 81 -4.01 -42.11 24.75
CA PRO A 81 -4.57 -42.23 26.08
C PRO A 81 -4.65 -43.70 26.52
N ALA A 82 -4.23 -43.98 27.75
CA ALA A 82 -4.20 -45.33 28.31
C ALA A 82 -5.60 -45.97 28.32
N ASP A 83 -5.64 -47.25 27.98
CA ASP A 83 -6.81 -48.12 28.13
C ASP A 83 -7.15 -48.34 29.62
N LYS A 84 -8.40 -48.73 29.89
CA LYS A 84 -8.93 -48.92 31.27
C LYS A 84 -8.15 -49.95 32.11
N GLU A 85 -7.26 -50.72 31.50
CA GLU A 85 -6.46 -51.77 32.14
C GLU A 85 -4.99 -51.38 32.39
N GLY A 86 -4.57 -50.17 31.99
CA GLY A 86 -3.26 -49.60 32.38
C GLY A 86 -2.03 -50.32 31.82
N ASN A 87 -2.17 -51.12 30.76
CA ASN A 87 -1.09 -51.91 30.18
C ASN A 87 -0.76 -51.46 28.75
N GLY A 88 0.05 -50.40 28.63
CA GLY A 88 0.80 -50.09 27.41
C GLY A 88 0.91 -48.61 27.07
N THR A 89 2.13 -48.13 26.83
CA THR A 89 2.42 -46.82 26.22
C THR A 89 2.22 -46.91 24.70
N ALA A 90 0.99 -47.09 24.23
CA ALA A 90 0.68 -47.04 22.80
C ALA A 90 0.90 -45.61 22.28
N THR A 91 1.43 -45.47 21.07
CA THR A 91 1.68 -44.17 20.41
C THR A 91 1.02 -44.13 19.03
N PHE A 92 0.80 -42.93 18.49
CA PHE A 92 0.49 -42.72 17.08
C PHE A 92 1.68 -43.17 16.24
N SER A 93 1.67 -44.39 15.71
CA SER A 93 2.83 -44.92 15.00
C SER A 93 3.13 -44.13 13.71
N ALA A 94 4.41 -43.91 13.44
CA ALA A 94 4.89 -43.38 12.17
C ALA A 94 4.81 -44.40 11.01
N HIS A 95 4.48 -45.67 11.31
CA HIS A 95 4.39 -46.77 10.35
C HIS A 95 5.52 -46.75 9.31
N GLY A 96 6.77 -46.79 9.79
CA GLY A 96 7.98 -46.97 8.99
C GLY A 96 8.46 -45.76 8.16
N VAL A 97 7.91 -44.55 8.35
CA VAL A 97 8.45 -43.31 7.77
C VAL A 97 8.87 -42.38 8.92
N GLN A 98 10.16 -42.17 9.11
CA GLN A 98 10.67 -41.29 10.17
C GLN A 98 11.35 -40.06 9.57
N LEU A 99 10.79 -38.89 9.83
CA LEU A 99 11.39 -37.61 9.44
C LEU A 99 12.37 -37.14 10.54
N PRO A 100 13.51 -36.50 10.17
CA PRO A 100 14.46 -35.99 11.17
C PRO A 100 13.81 -34.96 12.10
N ARG A 101 14.11 -35.03 13.41
CA ARG A 101 13.54 -34.08 14.40
C ARG A 101 13.90 -32.63 14.11
N ASP A 102 15.13 -32.38 13.65
CA ASP A 102 15.59 -31.04 13.29
C ASP A 102 14.80 -30.48 12.10
N PHE A 103 14.47 -31.33 11.12
CA PHE A 103 13.60 -30.95 10.00
C PHE A 103 12.20 -30.59 10.50
N VAL A 104 11.61 -31.45 11.34
CA VAL A 104 10.25 -31.24 11.88
C VAL A 104 10.16 -29.92 12.66
N GLY A 105 11.18 -29.62 13.47
CA GLY A 105 11.27 -28.35 14.21
C GLY A 105 11.47 -27.13 13.30
N ALA A 106 12.18 -27.28 12.18
CA ALA A 106 12.48 -26.18 11.26
C ALA A 106 11.28 -25.79 10.38
N VAL A 107 10.50 -26.76 9.90
CA VAL A 107 9.38 -26.51 8.96
C VAL A 107 8.00 -26.43 9.64
N GLY A 108 7.86 -26.98 10.84
CA GLY A 108 6.62 -26.94 11.61
C GLY A 108 5.61 -28.05 11.26
N PRO A 109 4.47 -28.11 11.98
CA PRO A 109 3.55 -29.27 11.95
C PRO A 109 2.89 -29.55 10.60
N HIS A 110 2.42 -28.50 9.92
CA HIS A 110 1.68 -28.63 8.67
C HIS A 110 2.59 -29.12 7.53
N GLU A 111 3.74 -28.47 7.34
CA GLU A 111 4.75 -28.85 6.35
C GLU A 111 5.32 -30.24 6.65
N SER A 112 5.59 -30.57 7.92
CA SER A 112 6.03 -31.91 8.30
C SER A 112 5.04 -32.99 7.88
N PHE A 113 3.73 -32.74 8.03
CA PHE A 113 2.71 -33.70 7.61
C PHE A 113 2.66 -33.86 6.07
N ILE A 114 2.87 -32.79 5.31
CA ILE A 114 2.96 -32.86 3.83
C ILE A 114 4.09 -33.81 3.41
N PHE A 115 5.29 -33.62 3.97
CA PHE A 115 6.43 -34.50 3.66
C PHE A 115 6.22 -35.92 4.18
N PHE A 116 5.58 -36.10 5.34
CA PHE A 116 5.26 -37.43 5.86
C PHE A 116 4.32 -38.21 4.93
N LEU A 117 3.28 -37.57 4.39
CA LEU A 117 2.36 -38.19 3.43
C LEU A 117 3.08 -38.59 2.13
N ILE A 118 4.06 -37.81 1.66
CA ILE A 118 4.92 -38.20 0.52
C ILE A 118 5.69 -39.47 0.84
N GLY A 119 6.32 -39.54 2.03
CA GLY A 119 7.03 -40.73 2.46
C GLY A 119 6.13 -41.97 2.52
N GLN A 120 4.91 -41.82 3.05
CA GLN A 120 3.93 -42.92 3.08
C GLN A 120 3.46 -43.33 1.67
N TYR A 121 3.35 -42.39 0.74
CA TYR A 121 3.05 -42.68 -0.66
C TYR A 121 4.15 -43.50 -1.33
N LEU A 122 5.41 -43.13 -1.11
CA LEU A 122 6.58 -43.79 -1.70
C LEU A 122 6.77 -45.25 -1.23
N ARG A 123 6.24 -45.61 -0.05
CA ARG A 123 6.26 -47.01 0.43
C ARG A 123 5.43 -47.98 -0.40
N GLY A 124 4.48 -47.50 -1.20
CA GLY A 124 3.64 -48.35 -2.04
C GLY A 124 2.91 -49.42 -1.23
N SER A 125 2.81 -50.64 -1.78
CA SER A 125 2.01 -51.74 -1.21
C SER A 125 2.46 -52.25 0.15
N GLU A 126 3.66 -51.87 0.61
CA GLU A 126 4.20 -52.26 1.92
C GLU A 126 3.79 -51.29 3.05
N GLY A 127 3.16 -50.16 2.71
CA GLY A 127 2.72 -49.15 3.66
C GLY A 127 1.42 -49.53 4.40
N PHE A 128 1.34 -49.21 5.70
CA PHE A 128 0.15 -49.45 6.52
C PHE A 128 -1.10 -48.78 5.94
N TRP A 129 -0.98 -47.51 5.50
CA TRP A 129 -2.06 -46.74 4.90
C TRP A 129 -2.22 -46.97 3.39
N PHE A 130 -1.55 -47.96 2.78
CA PHE A 130 -1.65 -48.20 1.33
C PHE A 130 -3.09 -48.38 0.82
N PRO A 131 -4.00 -49.09 1.51
CA PRO A 131 -5.41 -49.15 1.11
C PRO A 131 -6.11 -47.79 1.04
N TYR A 132 -5.70 -46.82 1.87
CA TYR A 132 -6.23 -45.47 1.87
C TYR A 132 -5.54 -44.57 0.83
N ILE A 133 -4.20 -44.61 0.75
CA ILE A 133 -3.46 -43.76 -0.19
C ILE A 133 -3.83 -44.06 -1.65
N ARG A 134 -4.12 -45.33 -2.01
CA ARG A 134 -4.55 -45.68 -3.37
C ARG A 134 -5.93 -45.16 -3.75
N THR A 135 -6.76 -44.84 -2.75
CA THR A 135 -8.12 -44.33 -3.00
C THR A 135 -8.14 -42.81 -3.14
N LEU A 136 -7.16 -42.11 -2.56
CA LEU A 136 -6.95 -40.69 -2.82
C LEU A 136 -6.79 -40.40 -4.32
N PRO A 137 -7.23 -39.21 -4.80
CA PRO A 137 -6.95 -38.78 -6.16
C PRO A 137 -5.45 -38.83 -6.43
N GLN A 138 -5.08 -39.44 -7.55
CA GLN A 138 -3.70 -39.49 -8.00
C GLN A 138 -3.34 -38.17 -8.70
N PRO A 139 -2.05 -37.77 -8.77
CA PRO A 139 -1.63 -36.46 -9.28
C PRO A 139 -2.30 -36.04 -10.60
N LEU A 140 -2.38 -36.95 -11.58
CA LEU A 140 -2.97 -36.68 -12.91
C LEU A 140 -4.51 -36.58 -12.92
N SER A 141 -5.18 -36.99 -11.84
CA SER A 141 -6.65 -36.97 -11.72
C SER A 141 -7.19 -35.74 -10.99
N LEU A 142 -6.31 -34.88 -10.47
CA LEU A 142 -6.72 -33.68 -9.75
C LEU A 142 -7.22 -32.59 -10.71
N THR A 143 -8.34 -31.98 -10.34
CA THR A 143 -9.09 -31.03 -11.19
C THR A 143 -9.07 -29.60 -10.63
N THR A 144 -8.30 -29.35 -9.58
CA THR A 144 -8.03 -27.98 -9.10
C THR A 144 -7.20 -27.20 -10.14
N PRO A 145 -7.39 -25.87 -10.27
CA PRO A 145 -6.61 -25.02 -11.17
C PRO A 145 -5.09 -25.18 -11.12
N LEU A 146 -4.54 -25.67 -10.00
CA LEU A 146 -3.11 -25.95 -9.85
C LEU A 146 -2.58 -26.98 -10.87
N TYR A 147 -3.44 -27.87 -11.39
CA TYR A 147 -3.09 -28.92 -12.37
C TYR A 147 -3.60 -28.62 -13.77
N TYR A 148 -3.93 -27.35 -14.06
CA TYR A 148 -4.33 -26.94 -15.41
C TYR A 148 -3.08 -26.75 -16.26
N GLU A 149 -3.12 -27.29 -17.47
CA GLU A 149 -2.03 -27.25 -18.43
C GLU A 149 -2.59 -26.97 -19.83
N GLY A 150 -1.77 -26.41 -20.72
CA GLY A 150 -2.15 -26.16 -22.11
C GLY A 150 -3.43 -25.32 -22.23
N ASP A 151 -4.39 -25.79 -23.04
CA ASP A 151 -5.64 -25.08 -23.31
C ASP A 151 -6.57 -24.96 -22.09
N ASP A 152 -6.41 -25.80 -21.06
CA ASP A 152 -7.21 -25.69 -19.83
C ASP A 152 -6.98 -24.34 -19.13
N LEU A 153 -5.76 -23.79 -19.20
CA LEU A 153 -5.41 -22.52 -18.55
C LEU A 153 -6.19 -21.33 -19.13
N ARG A 154 -6.50 -21.36 -20.43
CA ARG A 154 -7.29 -20.31 -21.09
C ARG A 154 -8.69 -20.19 -20.49
N TRP A 155 -9.22 -21.26 -19.92
CA TRP A 155 -10.52 -21.23 -19.23
C TRP A 155 -10.49 -20.46 -17.91
N LEU A 156 -9.33 -20.12 -17.36
CA LEU A 156 -9.17 -19.28 -16.18
C LEU A 156 -9.04 -17.78 -16.52
N ASP A 157 -8.83 -17.44 -17.79
CA ASP A 157 -8.56 -16.06 -18.22
C ASP A 157 -9.69 -15.10 -17.83
N GLY A 158 -9.29 -13.93 -17.33
CA GLY A 158 -10.19 -12.89 -16.85
C GLY A 158 -10.87 -13.19 -15.52
N THR A 159 -10.77 -14.41 -14.99
CA THR A 159 -11.35 -14.81 -13.69
C THR A 159 -10.37 -14.55 -12.53
N SER A 160 -10.86 -14.57 -11.28
CA SER A 160 -9.99 -14.49 -10.08
C SER A 160 -9.15 -15.74 -9.84
N LEU A 161 -9.49 -16.88 -10.48
CA LEU A 161 -8.77 -18.14 -10.28
C LEU A 161 -7.36 -18.12 -10.87
N ALA A 162 -7.14 -17.40 -11.98
CA ALA A 162 -5.82 -17.29 -12.61
C ALA A 162 -4.77 -16.67 -11.66
N PRO A 163 -4.97 -15.45 -11.12
CA PRO A 163 -4.02 -14.89 -10.16
C PRO A 163 -3.95 -15.69 -8.85
N ALA A 164 -5.07 -16.25 -8.36
CA ALA A 164 -5.08 -17.08 -7.16
C ALA A 164 -4.24 -18.36 -7.32
N ARG A 165 -4.25 -18.97 -8.51
CA ARG A 165 -3.40 -20.10 -8.88
C ARG A 165 -1.92 -19.71 -8.82
N GLU A 166 -1.51 -18.66 -9.52
CA GLU A 166 -0.11 -18.23 -9.56
C GLU A 166 0.43 -17.92 -8.16
N GLN A 167 -0.34 -17.19 -7.36
CA GLN A 167 0.03 -16.88 -5.98
C GLN A 167 0.22 -18.14 -5.15
N ARG A 168 -0.72 -19.10 -5.23
CA ARG A 168 -0.65 -20.35 -4.45
C ARG A 168 0.53 -21.21 -4.91
N MET A 169 0.77 -21.33 -6.22
CA MET A 169 1.91 -22.08 -6.76
C MET A 169 3.23 -21.48 -6.29
N GLY A 170 3.38 -20.15 -6.32
CA GLY A 170 4.58 -19.47 -5.84
C GLY A 170 4.87 -19.74 -4.37
N VAL A 171 3.87 -19.54 -3.48
CA VAL A 171 4.03 -19.79 -2.04
C VAL A 171 4.37 -21.25 -1.74
N TRP A 172 3.69 -22.18 -2.40
CA TRP A 172 3.94 -23.61 -2.17
C TRP A 172 5.29 -24.05 -2.73
N LYS A 173 5.75 -23.45 -3.83
CA LYS A 173 7.07 -23.72 -4.41
C LYS A 173 8.19 -23.29 -3.48
N GLU A 174 8.07 -22.10 -2.89
CA GLU A 174 9.01 -21.61 -1.88
C GLU A 174 9.06 -22.54 -0.66
N LYS A 175 7.90 -22.95 -0.14
CA LYS A 175 7.81 -23.89 0.98
C LYS A 175 8.44 -25.26 0.66
N TYR A 176 8.21 -25.78 -0.54
CA TYR A 176 8.85 -27.01 -1.01
C TYR A 176 10.38 -26.88 -1.06
N GLU A 177 10.90 -25.80 -1.66
CA GLU A 177 12.33 -25.56 -1.78
C GLU A 177 13.01 -25.42 -0.42
N ASN A 178 12.35 -24.73 0.52
CA ASN A 178 12.78 -24.66 1.91
C ASN A 178 12.79 -26.05 2.56
N GLY A 179 11.70 -26.81 2.44
CA GLY A 179 11.61 -28.16 3.02
C GLY A 179 12.67 -29.13 2.49
N ILE A 180 12.93 -29.12 1.18
CA ILE A 180 14.00 -29.93 0.56
C ILE A 180 15.38 -29.50 1.07
N THR A 181 15.61 -28.20 1.25
CA THR A 181 16.86 -27.67 1.80
C THR A 181 17.08 -28.16 3.23
N GLU A 182 16.05 -28.11 4.08
CA GLU A 182 16.14 -28.58 5.46
C GLU A 182 16.30 -30.11 5.56
N LEU A 183 15.63 -30.89 4.71
CA LEU A 183 15.85 -32.35 4.64
C LEU A 183 17.30 -32.71 4.27
N ARG A 184 17.89 -31.99 3.30
CA ARG A 184 19.30 -32.18 2.91
C ARG A 184 20.26 -31.83 4.05
N LYS A 185 20.00 -30.73 4.76
CA LYS A 185 20.80 -30.34 5.95
C LYS A 185 20.72 -31.39 7.06
N ALA A 186 19.56 -31.99 7.26
CA ALA A 186 19.36 -33.05 8.26
C ALA A 186 19.93 -34.43 7.85
N GLY A 187 20.57 -34.53 6.67
CA GLY A 187 21.17 -35.78 6.19
C GLY A 187 20.16 -36.87 5.86
N PHE A 188 18.91 -36.51 5.53
CA PHE A 188 17.88 -37.48 5.15
C PHE A 188 18.29 -38.23 3.88
N GLN A 189 18.13 -39.55 3.86
CA GLN A 189 18.38 -40.36 2.67
C GLN A 189 17.19 -40.24 1.70
N ASP A 190 17.40 -40.46 0.40
CA ASP A 190 16.33 -40.45 -0.62
C ASP A 190 15.56 -39.12 -0.80
N VAL A 191 16.13 -37.98 -0.40
CA VAL A 191 15.50 -36.65 -0.58
C VAL A 191 15.08 -36.39 -2.03
N ASP A 192 15.84 -36.88 -3.01
CA ASP A 192 15.54 -36.66 -4.43
C ASP A 192 14.27 -37.38 -4.90
N GLN A 193 13.74 -38.34 -4.14
CA GLN A 193 12.44 -38.96 -4.39
C GLN A 193 11.27 -38.05 -3.98
N TYR A 194 11.50 -37.04 -3.14
CA TYR A 194 10.49 -36.07 -2.70
C TYR A 194 10.38 -34.95 -3.73
N THR A 195 9.71 -35.24 -4.85
CA THR A 195 9.61 -34.31 -5.97
C THR A 195 8.59 -33.19 -5.72
N TRP A 196 8.69 -32.14 -6.53
CA TRP A 196 7.70 -31.05 -6.54
C TRP A 196 6.28 -31.56 -6.83
N ASP A 197 6.13 -32.52 -7.75
CA ASP A 197 4.81 -33.05 -8.10
C ASP A 197 4.17 -33.82 -6.94
N LEU A 198 4.98 -34.58 -6.18
CA LEU A 198 4.51 -35.27 -4.96
C LEU A 198 4.21 -34.28 -3.83
N TYR A 199 4.97 -33.20 -3.72
CA TYR A 199 4.68 -32.12 -2.78
C TYR A 199 3.38 -31.39 -3.12
N LEU A 200 3.18 -31.05 -4.40
CA LEU A 200 1.97 -30.40 -4.89
C LEU A 200 0.76 -31.33 -4.68
N TRP A 201 0.91 -32.63 -4.94
CA TRP A 201 -0.09 -33.65 -4.66
C TRP A 201 -0.44 -33.72 -3.18
N SER A 202 0.55 -33.95 -2.32
CA SER A 202 0.36 -34.07 -0.87
C SER A 202 -0.30 -32.83 -0.27
N SER A 203 0.16 -31.64 -0.65
CA SER A 203 -0.45 -30.36 -0.26
C SER A 203 -1.91 -30.24 -0.72
N SER A 204 -2.21 -30.67 -1.94
CA SER A 204 -3.57 -30.67 -2.50
C SER A 204 -4.49 -31.65 -1.76
N ILE A 205 -3.96 -32.82 -1.36
CA ILE A 205 -4.71 -33.79 -0.54
C ILE A 205 -5.06 -33.18 0.81
N LEU A 206 -4.08 -32.63 1.53
CA LEU A 206 -4.33 -32.04 2.85
C LEU A 206 -5.37 -30.92 2.78
N VAL A 207 -5.25 -29.99 1.81
CA VAL A 207 -6.21 -28.88 1.64
C VAL A 207 -7.62 -29.35 1.31
N SER A 208 -7.77 -30.44 0.56
CA SER A 208 -9.07 -30.91 0.08
C SER A 208 -9.76 -31.93 0.98
N ARG A 209 -9.03 -32.59 1.90
CA ARG A 209 -9.53 -33.78 2.62
C ARG A 209 -9.23 -33.79 4.11
N ALA A 210 -8.34 -32.93 4.59
CA ALA A 210 -8.01 -32.94 6.01
C ALA A 210 -9.10 -32.23 6.84
N PHE A 211 -9.29 -32.76 8.04
CA PHE A 211 -10.10 -32.19 9.09
C PHE A 211 -9.21 -31.43 10.07
N SER A 212 -9.79 -30.45 10.76
CA SER A 212 -9.13 -29.84 11.92
C SER A 212 -8.91 -30.90 13.01
N ALA A 213 -7.83 -30.75 13.78
CA ALA A 213 -7.52 -31.59 14.93
C ALA A 213 -8.64 -31.69 16.00
N LYS A 214 -9.67 -30.82 15.95
CA LYS A 214 -10.88 -30.93 16.78
C LYS A 214 -11.56 -32.30 16.71
N VAL A 215 -11.40 -33.02 15.59
CA VAL A 215 -11.91 -34.40 15.47
C VAL A 215 -11.23 -35.40 16.42
N LEU A 216 -10.09 -35.02 17.02
CA LEU A 216 -9.32 -35.82 17.99
C LEU A 216 -9.33 -35.24 19.41
N ALA A 217 -10.13 -34.20 19.71
CA ALA A 217 -10.10 -33.48 20.98
C ALA A 217 -10.42 -34.35 22.22
N GLU A 218 -11.17 -35.44 22.06
CA GLU A 218 -11.43 -36.40 23.14
C GLU A 218 -10.30 -37.44 23.32
N ALA A 219 -9.43 -37.59 22.33
CA ALA A 219 -8.30 -38.52 22.35
C ALA A 219 -6.96 -37.85 22.70
N VAL A 220 -6.82 -36.55 22.41
CA VAL A 220 -5.60 -35.76 22.62
C VAL A 220 -5.98 -34.43 23.26
N THR A 221 -5.24 -34.00 24.27
CA THR A 221 -5.61 -32.81 25.06
C THR A 221 -5.44 -31.50 24.26
N ASP A 222 -6.27 -30.49 24.54
CA ASP A 222 -6.24 -29.18 23.86
C ASP A 222 -4.89 -28.45 23.98
N VAL A 223 -4.07 -28.77 25.00
CA VAL A 223 -2.74 -28.17 25.20
C VAL A 223 -1.72 -28.68 24.16
N GLU A 224 -1.95 -29.85 23.59
CA GLU A 224 -1.06 -30.52 22.62
C GLU A 224 -1.50 -30.29 21.17
N LEU A 225 -2.67 -29.68 20.96
CA LEU A 225 -3.29 -29.38 19.67
C LEU A 225 -3.44 -27.86 19.49
N PRO A 226 -2.42 -27.14 18.97
CA PRO A 226 -2.58 -25.72 18.68
C PRO A 226 -3.74 -25.55 17.68
N GLU A 227 -4.78 -24.78 18.07
CA GLU A 227 -6.14 -24.85 17.52
C GLU A 227 -6.27 -24.66 15.99
N ASP A 228 -5.23 -24.19 15.30
CA ASP A 228 -5.23 -23.99 13.84
C ASP A 228 -4.03 -24.65 13.09
N GLY A 229 -3.21 -25.48 13.77
CA GLY A 229 -1.93 -25.94 13.25
C GLY A 229 -1.85 -27.40 12.74
N VAL A 230 -2.84 -28.24 13.08
CA VAL A 230 -2.76 -29.70 12.83
C VAL A 230 -3.95 -30.19 11.99
N SER A 231 -3.61 -30.75 10.83
CA SER A 231 -4.52 -31.38 9.88
C SER A 231 -4.58 -32.90 10.11
N VAL A 232 -5.78 -33.49 10.03
CA VAL A 232 -6.01 -34.92 10.24
C VAL A 232 -6.73 -35.52 9.02
N LEU A 233 -6.14 -36.55 8.43
CA LEU A 233 -6.78 -37.37 7.40
C LEU A 233 -7.54 -38.52 8.05
N LEU A 234 -8.79 -38.69 7.63
CA LEU A 234 -9.72 -39.69 8.15
C LEU A 234 -10.11 -40.66 7.01
N PRO A 235 -9.54 -41.88 6.97
CA PRO A 235 -9.84 -42.85 5.92
C PRO A 235 -11.34 -43.18 5.81
N CYS A 236 -11.87 -43.30 4.59
CA CYS A 236 -13.28 -43.52 4.23
C CYS A 236 -14.18 -42.27 4.21
N ILE A 237 -13.84 -41.19 4.91
CA ILE A 237 -14.69 -39.99 4.91
C ILE A 237 -14.64 -39.22 3.58
N ASP A 238 -13.51 -39.34 2.88
CA ASP A 238 -13.24 -38.73 1.58
C ASP A 238 -14.10 -39.28 0.43
N LEU A 239 -14.89 -40.32 0.68
CA LEU A 239 -15.90 -40.88 -0.24
C LEU A 239 -17.19 -40.07 -0.30
N MET A 240 -17.47 -39.19 0.67
CA MET A 240 -18.74 -38.46 0.72
C MET A 240 -18.64 -37.15 -0.06
N ASN A 241 -19.55 -36.96 -1.01
CA ASN A 241 -19.61 -35.73 -1.80
C ASN A 241 -20.17 -34.55 -1.00
N HIS A 242 -19.70 -33.35 -1.33
CA HIS A 242 -20.21 -32.13 -0.72
C HIS A 242 -21.63 -31.81 -1.18
N ARG A 243 -22.54 -31.59 -0.23
CA ARG A 243 -23.83 -30.93 -0.46
C ARG A 243 -23.95 -29.74 0.49
N PRO A 244 -24.12 -28.50 -0.04
CA PRO A 244 -24.35 -27.33 0.81
C PRO A 244 -25.52 -27.59 1.76
N LEU A 245 -25.36 -27.18 3.02
CA LEU A 245 -26.39 -27.31 4.07
C LEU A 245 -26.77 -28.75 4.45
N ALA A 246 -26.02 -29.78 4.02
CA ALA A 246 -26.24 -31.13 4.52
C ALA A 246 -26.06 -31.15 6.05
N LYS A 247 -27.04 -31.74 6.74
CA LYS A 247 -27.09 -31.80 8.20
C LYS A 247 -26.35 -33.04 8.69
N VAL A 248 -25.04 -32.90 8.84
CA VAL A 248 -24.13 -33.96 9.29
C VAL A 248 -23.16 -33.41 10.33
N GLU A 249 -22.65 -34.29 11.18
CA GLU A 249 -21.76 -33.95 12.30
C GLU A 249 -20.67 -35.01 12.46
N TRP A 250 -19.49 -34.58 12.90
CA TRP A 250 -18.42 -35.46 13.38
C TRP A 250 -18.41 -35.41 14.90
N ARG A 251 -18.31 -36.57 15.55
CA ARG A 251 -18.20 -36.66 17.01
C ARG A 251 -16.85 -37.28 17.36
N ALA A 252 -16.02 -36.53 18.08
CA ALA A 252 -14.77 -37.02 18.63
C ALA A 252 -15.05 -37.99 19.78
N GLY A 253 -14.34 -39.11 19.82
CA GLY A 253 -14.35 -40.05 20.92
C GLY A 253 -12.92 -40.42 21.34
N LYS A 254 -12.78 -41.06 22.50
CA LYS A 254 -11.45 -41.42 23.04
C LYS A 254 -10.69 -42.44 22.19
N GLN A 255 -11.42 -43.29 21.47
CA GLN A 255 -10.86 -44.39 20.67
C GLN A 255 -11.26 -44.33 19.20
N ASP A 256 -12.30 -43.55 18.85
CA ASP A 256 -12.81 -43.43 17.49
C ASP A 256 -13.32 -42.02 17.18
N VAL A 257 -13.44 -41.72 15.88
CA VAL A 257 -14.09 -40.53 15.33
C VAL A 257 -15.33 -41.00 14.57
N ALA A 258 -16.51 -40.53 14.96
CA ALA A 258 -17.79 -40.95 14.40
C ALA A 258 -18.38 -39.91 13.43
N PHE A 259 -18.94 -40.35 12.31
CA PHE A 259 -19.78 -39.53 11.42
C PHE A 259 -21.26 -39.80 11.66
N VAL A 260 -22.03 -38.74 11.88
CA VAL A 260 -23.44 -38.79 12.29
C VAL A 260 -24.29 -37.97 11.34
N VAL A 261 -25.42 -38.54 10.90
CA VAL A 261 -26.45 -37.78 10.17
C VAL A 261 -27.41 -37.15 11.16
N LEU A 262 -27.74 -35.87 10.98
CA LEU A 262 -28.64 -35.11 11.86
C LEU A 262 -30.07 -35.01 11.30
N GLU A 263 -30.34 -35.65 10.17
CA GLU A 263 -31.66 -35.78 9.56
C GLU A 263 -31.88 -37.20 9.06
N ASP A 264 -33.15 -37.57 8.86
CA ASP A 264 -33.50 -38.86 8.28
C ASP A 264 -33.04 -38.91 6.81
N VAL A 265 -32.39 -40.01 6.42
CA VAL A 265 -31.90 -40.24 5.06
C VAL A 265 -32.71 -41.37 4.42
N ALA A 266 -33.38 -41.07 3.30
CA ALA A 266 -34.27 -42.02 2.65
C ALA A 266 -33.51 -43.18 1.99
N SER A 267 -34.22 -44.30 1.75
CA SER A 267 -33.67 -45.43 1.00
C SER A 267 -33.19 -44.99 -0.40
N GLY A 268 -32.00 -45.43 -0.80
CA GLY A 268 -31.39 -45.06 -2.08
C GLY A 268 -30.83 -43.64 -2.14
N GLN A 269 -30.98 -42.82 -1.08
CA GLN A 269 -30.44 -41.47 -1.03
C GLN A 269 -28.93 -41.50 -0.73
N GLU A 270 -28.19 -40.61 -1.38
CA GLU A 270 -26.77 -40.38 -1.12
C GLU A 270 -26.55 -39.73 0.25
N ILE A 271 -25.47 -40.15 0.89
CA ILE A 271 -24.99 -39.60 2.15
C ILE A 271 -23.91 -38.57 1.82
N SER A 272 -24.26 -37.30 1.95
CA SER A 272 -23.39 -36.19 1.60
C SER A 272 -22.66 -35.63 2.82
N ASN A 273 -21.48 -35.08 2.57
CA ASN A 273 -20.70 -34.29 3.52
C ASN A 273 -21.01 -32.78 3.37
N ASN A 274 -20.66 -31.99 4.38
CA ASN A 274 -20.80 -30.53 4.38
C ASN A 274 -19.46 -29.87 4.77
N TYR A 275 -18.85 -29.14 3.83
CA TYR A 275 -17.58 -28.41 4.02
C TYR A 275 -17.79 -26.97 4.56
N GLY A 276 -19.01 -26.64 4.95
CA GLY A 276 -19.44 -25.28 5.32
C GLY A 276 -19.94 -24.46 4.12
N PRO A 277 -20.26 -23.17 4.34
CA PRO A 277 -20.77 -22.25 3.31
C PRO A 277 -19.64 -21.80 2.36
N ARG A 278 -19.17 -22.71 1.50
CA ARG A 278 -18.08 -22.46 0.55
C ARG A 278 -18.62 -21.89 -0.76
N ASN A 279 -17.98 -20.84 -1.27
CA ASN A 279 -18.25 -20.33 -2.62
C ASN A 279 -17.60 -21.22 -3.69
N ASN A 280 -17.98 -21.03 -4.95
CA ASN A 280 -17.43 -21.82 -6.05
C ASN A 280 -15.93 -21.58 -6.24
N GLU A 281 -15.39 -20.41 -5.90
CA GLU A 281 -13.95 -20.15 -5.94
C GLU A 281 -13.17 -21.05 -4.97
N GLN A 282 -13.62 -21.15 -3.72
CA GLN A 282 -13.04 -22.02 -2.69
C GLN A 282 -13.20 -23.49 -3.04
N LEU A 283 -14.40 -23.90 -3.51
CA LEU A 283 -14.63 -25.27 -3.98
C LEU A 283 -13.69 -25.63 -5.13
N MET A 284 -13.49 -24.71 -6.07
CA MET A 284 -12.62 -24.91 -7.21
C MET A 284 -11.14 -24.98 -6.83
N MET A 285 -10.64 -23.98 -6.11
CA MET A 285 -9.24 -23.89 -5.73
C MET A 285 -8.81 -24.99 -4.77
N ASN A 286 -9.67 -25.36 -3.82
CA ASN A 286 -9.31 -26.32 -2.77
C ASN A 286 -9.71 -27.76 -3.13
N TYR A 287 -10.83 -27.97 -3.81
CA TYR A 287 -11.39 -29.33 -4.04
C TYR A 287 -11.47 -29.72 -5.53
N GLY A 288 -11.33 -28.76 -6.45
CA GLY A 288 -11.30 -29.02 -7.89
C GLY A 288 -12.65 -29.18 -8.56
N PHE A 289 -13.74 -28.72 -7.95
CA PHE A 289 -15.08 -28.75 -8.54
C PHE A 289 -15.87 -27.47 -8.26
N CYS A 290 -16.91 -27.23 -9.04
CA CYS A 290 -17.89 -26.16 -8.85
C CYS A 290 -19.31 -26.71 -8.86
N LEU A 291 -20.21 -26.07 -8.12
CA LEU A 291 -21.64 -26.38 -8.11
C LEU A 291 -22.39 -25.35 -9.00
N PRO A 292 -23.12 -25.79 -10.05
CA PRO A 292 -23.82 -24.89 -10.97
C PRO A 292 -24.75 -23.86 -10.32
N ASP A 293 -25.47 -24.28 -9.27
CA ASP A 293 -26.45 -23.47 -8.54
C ASP A 293 -26.12 -23.46 -7.05
N ASN A 294 -24.88 -23.11 -6.70
CA ASN A 294 -24.45 -23.06 -5.32
C ASN A 294 -25.23 -21.99 -4.53
N PRO A 295 -26.11 -22.36 -3.57
CA PRO A 295 -26.84 -21.37 -2.77
C PRO A 295 -25.91 -20.59 -1.83
N CYS A 296 -24.75 -21.15 -1.49
CA CYS A 296 -23.72 -20.51 -0.65
C CYS A 296 -22.67 -19.76 -1.49
N ASP A 297 -22.91 -19.51 -2.78
CA ASP A 297 -21.96 -18.75 -3.60
C ASP A 297 -21.87 -17.29 -3.15
N TYR A 298 -20.66 -16.75 -3.23
CA TYR A 298 -20.38 -15.33 -3.05
C TYR A 298 -19.11 -14.96 -3.81
N ARG A 299 -19.06 -13.72 -4.30
CA ARG A 299 -17.87 -13.13 -4.89
C ARG A 299 -17.10 -12.40 -3.81
N ILE A 300 -15.78 -12.64 -3.76
CA ILE A 300 -14.87 -11.83 -2.97
C ILE A 300 -14.47 -10.60 -3.79
N VAL A 301 -14.66 -9.42 -3.20
CA VAL A 301 -14.27 -8.12 -3.74
C VAL A 301 -13.12 -7.63 -2.90
N SER A 302 -11.97 -7.40 -3.54
CA SER A 302 -10.80 -6.83 -2.88
C SER A 302 -10.75 -5.32 -3.14
N LEU A 303 -10.95 -4.50 -2.10
CA LEU A 303 -10.71 -3.06 -2.24
C LEU A 303 -9.23 -2.77 -1.97
N ARG A 304 -8.59 -2.04 -2.89
CA ARG A 304 -7.26 -1.48 -2.67
C ARG A 304 -7.44 -0.06 -2.15
N GLU A 305 -7.43 0.09 -0.83
CA GLU A 305 -7.48 1.41 -0.21
C GLU A 305 -6.18 2.18 -0.51
N PRO A 306 -6.26 3.41 -1.03
CA PRO A 306 -5.07 4.24 -1.19
C PRO A 306 -4.50 4.61 0.18
N PRO A 307 -3.16 4.58 0.35
CA PRO A 307 -2.52 5.11 1.56
C PRO A 307 -2.95 6.56 1.80
N GLY A 308 -3.32 6.88 3.04
CA GLY A 308 -3.81 8.20 3.43
C GLY A 308 -5.25 8.51 3.04
N SER A 309 -5.99 7.58 2.43
CA SER A 309 -7.43 7.73 2.20
C SER A 309 -8.22 7.79 3.52
N PRO A 310 -9.46 8.32 3.53
CA PRO A 310 -10.27 8.36 4.75
C PRO A 310 -10.48 6.98 5.39
N LEU A 311 -10.59 5.92 4.57
CA LEU A 311 -10.74 4.55 5.05
C LEU A 311 -9.45 4.02 5.71
N ASP A 312 -8.29 4.29 5.10
CA ASP A 312 -6.98 3.91 5.64
C ASP A 312 -6.69 4.61 6.99
N GLN A 313 -7.02 5.90 7.07
CA GLN A 313 -6.92 6.67 8.31
C GLN A 313 -7.88 6.14 9.39
N ALA A 314 -9.14 5.87 9.04
CA ALA A 314 -10.13 5.35 9.97
C ALA A 314 -9.76 3.97 10.52
N ARG A 315 -9.22 3.08 9.66
CA ARG A 315 -8.73 1.75 10.07
C ARG A 315 -7.50 1.83 10.95
N SER A 316 -6.56 2.71 10.60
CA SER A 316 -5.39 2.99 11.44
C SER A 316 -5.81 3.46 12.84
N TYR A 317 -6.83 4.32 12.92
CA TYR A 317 -7.38 4.81 14.18
C TYR A 317 -8.14 3.72 14.96
N GLN A 318 -8.96 2.91 14.29
CA GLN A 318 -9.64 1.76 14.88
C GLN A 318 -8.63 0.77 15.50
N GLN A 319 -7.51 0.53 14.82
CA GLN A 319 -6.45 -0.35 15.31
C GLN A 319 -5.70 0.24 16.50
N GLN A 320 -5.62 1.57 16.61
CA GLN A 320 -5.10 2.25 17.80
C GLN A 320 -6.07 2.18 18.98
N MET A 321 -7.38 2.32 18.73
CA MET A 321 -8.42 2.23 19.77
C MET A 321 -8.61 0.81 20.30
N TYR A 322 -8.50 -0.21 19.44
CA TYR A 322 -8.78 -1.60 19.75
C TYR A 322 -7.57 -2.51 19.40
N PRO A 323 -6.45 -2.39 20.12
CA PRO A 323 -5.20 -3.10 19.80
C PRO A 323 -5.26 -4.62 20.01
N GLU A 324 -6.19 -5.11 20.85
CA GLU A 324 -6.43 -6.55 21.06
C GLU A 324 -7.23 -7.20 19.93
N ARG A 325 -7.81 -6.38 19.03
CA ARG A 325 -8.51 -6.90 17.86
C ARG A 325 -7.51 -7.70 17.02
N PRO A 326 -7.81 -8.96 16.67
CA PRO A 326 -7.02 -9.71 15.70
C PRO A 326 -6.83 -8.82 14.48
N LYS A 327 -5.58 -8.65 14.02
CA LYS A 327 -5.34 -7.95 12.75
C LYS A 327 -6.21 -8.63 11.73
N ALA A 328 -7.29 -7.97 11.32
CA ALA A 328 -8.23 -8.57 10.39
C ALA A 328 -7.37 -8.98 9.19
N THR A 329 -7.29 -10.28 8.94
CA THR A 329 -7.06 -10.68 7.57
C THR A 329 -8.21 -10.01 6.80
N GLU A 330 -7.86 -9.42 5.67
CA GLU A 330 -8.76 -9.18 4.56
C GLU A 330 -9.32 -7.76 4.37
N ASN A 331 -8.82 -7.13 3.31
CA ASN A 331 -9.59 -6.20 2.48
C ASN A 331 -10.61 -6.95 1.61
N HIS A 332 -11.15 -8.08 2.09
CA HIS A 332 -12.13 -8.89 1.37
C HIS A 332 -13.52 -8.48 1.82
N TYR A 333 -14.32 -8.19 0.81
CA TYR A 333 -15.70 -7.81 0.93
C TYR A 333 -16.53 -8.76 0.08
N TYR A 334 -17.81 -8.87 0.36
CA TYR A 334 -18.61 -9.93 -0.28
C TYR A 334 -19.79 -9.37 -1.06
N VAL A 335 -20.00 -9.95 -2.24
CA VAL A 335 -21.27 -9.89 -2.97
C VAL A 335 -21.88 -11.29 -2.89
N PHE A 336 -23.00 -11.42 -2.21
CA PHE A 336 -23.69 -12.66 -1.92
C PHE A 336 -24.64 -13.06 -3.06
N ASN A 337 -24.80 -14.37 -3.25
CA ASN A 337 -25.91 -14.91 -4.01
C ASN A 337 -27.25 -14.48 -3.37
N ILE A 338 -28.27 -14.22 -4.18
CA ILE A 338 -29.62 -13.89 -3.70
C ILE A 338 -30.23 -15.01 -2.82
N PHE A 339 -29.76 -16.25 -2.98
CA PHE A 339 -30.16 -17.41 -2.17
C PHE A 339 -29.29 -17.64 -0.93
N TYR A 340 -28.33 -16.74 -0.63
CA TYR A 340 -27.37 -16.95 0.45
C TYR A 340 -28.09 -17.15 1.81
N PRO A 341 -27.93 -18.32 2.46
CA PRO A 341 -28.85 -18.78 3.51
C PRO A 341 -28.54 -18.20 4.90
N LEU A 342 -27.39 -17.55 5.09
CA LEU A 342 -26.92 -17.09 6.40
C LEU A 342 -27.25 -15.64 6.72
N LEU A 343 -28.04 -14.96 5.88
CA LEU A 343 -28.43 -13.57 6.09
C LEU A 343 -29.69 -13.48 6.97
N ALA A 344 -29.69 -12.54 7.92
CA ALA A 344 -30.84 -12.33 8.80
C ALA A 344 -32.09 -11.88 8.01
N PRO A 345 -33.31 -12.27 8.43
CA PRO A 345 -34.55 -11.94 7.73
C PRO A 345 -34.79 -10.44 7.56
N ASP A 346 -34.38 -9.63 8.54
CA ASP A 346 -34.54 -8.18 8.65
C ASP A 346 -33.42 -7.37 7.97
N THR A 347 -32.43 -8.03 7.36
CA THR A 347 -31.32 -7.35 6.66
C THR A 347 -31.86 -6.47 5.53
N ALA A 348 -31.41 -5.22 5.46
CA ALA A 348 -31.77 -4.27 4.40
C ALA A 348 -31.56 -4.85 2.99
N MET A 349 -32.33 -4.39 2.01
CA MET A 349 -32.33 -4.91 0.65
C MET A 349 -30.92 -4.89 0.02
N GLU A 350 -30.18 -3.79 0.13
CA GLU A 350 -28.81 -3.68 -0.37
C GLU A 350 -27.85 -4.62 0.40
N HIS A 351 -27.95 -4.66 1.73
CA HIS A 351 -27.13 -5.55 2.56
C HIS A 351 -27.42 -7.03 2.36
N SER A 352 -28.55 -7.35 1.74
CA SER A 352 -28.94 -8.70 1.40
C SER A 352 -28.19 -9.29 0.20
N ILE A 353 -27.42 -8.45 -0.49
CA ILE A 353 -26.55 -8.77 -1.63
C ILE A 353 -25.12 -8.30 -1.35
N PHE A 354 -24.94 -7.10 -0.82
CA PHE A 354 -23.63 -6.51 -0.58
C PHE A 354 -23.31 -6.54 0.90
N SER A 355 -22.20 -7.14 1.32
CA SER A 355 -21.83 -7.13 2.74
C SER A 355 -21.82 -5.71 3.33
N PRO A 356 -22.26 -5.50 4.58
CA PRO A 356 -22.24 -4.17 5.21
C PRO A 356 -20.85 -3.52 5.16
N ALA A 357 -19.80 -4.31 5.43
CA ALA A 357 -18.43 -3.86 5.31
C ALA A 357 -18.08 -3.31 3.91
N LEU A 358 -18.58 -3.93 2.82
CA LEU A 358 -18.37 -3.41 1.45
C LEU A 358 -18.97 -2.03 1.31
N PHE A 359 -20.21 -1.89 1.72
CA PHE A 359 -20.95 -0.63 1.61
C PHE A 359 -20.29 0.46 2.42
N ASN A 360 -19.94 0.18 3.67
CA ASN A 360 -19.29 1.13 4.55
C ASN A 360 -17.93 1.57 4.00
N ALA A 361 -17.10 0.62 3.56
CA ALA A 361 -15.79 0.94 2.99
C ALA A 361 -15.88 1.82 1.74
N VAL A 362 -16.76 1.48 0.79
CA VAL A 362 -16.95 2.29 -0.42
C VAL A 362 -17.60 3.63 -0.08
N SER A 363 -18.51 3.67 0.90
CA SER A 363 -19.13 4.90 1.39
C SER A 363 -18.10 5.87 1.96
N ILE A 364 -17.19 5.39 2.82
CA ILE A 364 -16.11 6.20 3.40
C ILE A 364 -15.14 6.70 2.34
N LEU A 365 -14.83 5.87 1.33
CA LEU A 365 -13.96 6.28 0.21
C LEU A 365 -14.61 7.35 -0.68
N GLY A 366 -15.94 7.38 -0.76
CA GLY A 366 -16.71 8.37 -1.53
C GLY A 366 -17.28 9.52 -0.70
N ALA A 367 -16.97 9.58 0.60
CA ALA A 367 -17.51 10.54 1.54
C ALA A 367 -16.89 11.92 1.33
N ASN A 368 -17.71 12.96 1.49
CA ASN A 368 -17.25 14.35 1.46
C ASN A 368 -16.77 14.81 2.85
N ASN A 369 -16.21 16.03 2.97
CA ASN A 369 -15.65 16.52 4.24
C ASN A 369 -16.69 16.49 5.37
N ARG A 370 -17.90 16.92 5.03
CA ARG A 370 -19.04 17.03 5.92
C ARG A 370 -19.51 15.65 6.42
N GLU A 371 -19.50 14.63 5.58
CA GLU A 371 -19.87 13.25 5.91
C GLU A 371 -18.82 12.56 6.77
N LEU A 372 -17.53 12.87 6.55
CA LEU A 372 -16.43 12.37 7.38
C LEU A 372 -16.49 12.89 8.83
N GLU A 373 -17.14 14.03 9.08
CA GLU A 373 -17.40 14.50 10.45
C GLU A 373 -18.38 13.59 11.22
N ALA A 374 -19.23 12.83 10.50
CA ALA A 374 -20.19 11.90 11.06
C ALA A 374 -19.67 10.44 11.09
N LEU A 375 -18.36 10.26 10.94
CA LEU A 375 -17.72 8.95 10.95
C LEU A 375 -17.76 8.32 12.36
N GLU A 376 -18.33 7.12 12.45
CA GLU A 376 -18.36 6.29 13.65
C GLU A 376 -17.31 5.18 13.53
N ILE A 377 -16.40 5.11 14.51
CA ILE A 377 -15.36 4.06 14.61
C ILE A 377 -15.64 3.24 15.86
N THR A 378 -16.04 1.99 15.68
CA THR A 378 -16.29 1.04 16.78
C THR A 378 -15.27 -0.09 16.74
N GLU A 379 -15.30 -1.02 17.70
CA GLU A 379 -14.45 -2.22 17.64
C GLU A 379 -14.77 -3.08 16.41
N GLN A 380 -16.06 -3.18 16.05
CA GLN A 380 -16.59 -4.12 15.08
C GLN A 380 -16.67 -3.54 13.66
N ASP A 381 -16.90 -2.23 13.52
CA ASP A 381 -17.20 -1.61 12.22
C ASP A 381 -16.75 -0.13 12.16
N ILE A 382 -16.55 0.37 10.94
CA ILE A 382 -16.29 1.78 10.61
C ILE A 382 -17.36 2.19 9.62
N ARG A 383 -18.16 3.21 9.93
CA ARG A 383 -19.28 3.64 9.07
C ARG A 383 -19.58 5.13 9.23
N ILE A 384 -20.39 5.67 8.33
CA ILE A 384 -20.95 7.02 8.46
C ILE A 384 -22.33 6.91 9.08
N SER A 385 -22.61 7.72 10.10
CA SER A 385 -23.85 7.65 10.86
C SER A 385 -25.09 7.95 10.02
N ASP A 386 -26.12 7.09 10.10
CA ASP A 386 -27.41 7.28 9.43
C ASP A 386 -28.17 8.51 9.97
N ALA A 387 -27.87 8.96 11.19
CA ALA A 387 -28.47 10.14 11.82
C ALA A 387 -28.18 11.45 11.05
N TYR A 388 -27.17 11.42 10.17
CA TYR A 388 -26.68 12.57 9.45
C TYR A 388 -27.35 12.81 8.09
N GLY A 389 -28.22 11.90 7.64
CA GLY A 389 -28.79 11.91 6.29
C GLY A 389 -27.74 11.49 5.26
N ASN A 390 -27.63 10.19 5.02
CA ASN A 390 -26.54 9.54 4.28
C ASN A 390 -26.87 9.24 2.80
N SER A 391 -27.95 9.82 2.26
CA SER A 391 -28.44 9.49 0.92
C SER A 391 -27.39 9.68 -0.18
N ARG A 392 -26.61 10.77 -0.12
CA ARG A 392 -25.53 11.05 -1.09
C ARG A 392 -24.45 9.97 -1.02
N THR A 393 -23.95 9.65 0.17
CA THR A 393 -22.93 8.61 0.36
C THR A 393 -23.40 7.24 -0.12
N VAL A 394 -24.65 6.87 0.19
CA VAL A 394 -25.27 5.60 -0.25
C VAL A 394 -25.37 5.56 -1.78
N LEU A 395 -25.79 6.64 -2.42
CA LEU A 395 -25.87 6.74 -3.89
C LEU A 395 -24.49 6.70 -4.55
N ALA A 396 -23.50 7.35 -3.96
CA ALA A 396 -22.11 7.32 -4.43
C ALA A 396 -21.52 5.92 -4.35
N ALA A 397 -21.72 5.22 -3.22
CA ALA A 397 -21.28 3.85 -3.04
C ALA A 397 -21.98 2.89 -4.01
N LEU A 398 -23.30 3.00 -4.17
CA LEU A 398 -24.07 2.22 -5.14
C LEU A 398 -23.58 2.42 -6.57
N SER A 399 -23.31 3.67 -6.95
CA SER A 399 -22.80 3.98 -8.28
C SER A 399 -21.45 3.32 -8.55
N GLN A 400 -20.53 3.39 -7.58
CA GLN A 400 -19.22 2.76 -7.70
C GLN A 400 -19.33 1.24 -7.78
N ILE A 401 -20.19 0.64 -6.97
CA ILE A 401 -20.48 -0.80 -7.01
C ILE A 401 -21.05 -1.19 -8.38
N ILE A 402 -21.98 -0.41 -8.94
CA ILE A 402 -22.56 -0.67 -10.27
C ILE A 402 -21.48 -0.67 -11.36
N ILE A 403 -20.57 0.31 -11.34
CA ILE A 403 -19.47 0.40 -12.30
C ILE A 403 -18.56 -0.83 -12.21
N GLU A 404 -18.24 -1.26 -11.00
CA GLU A 404 -17.42 -2.45 -10.76
C GLU A 404 -18.11 -3.74 -11.24
N LEU A 405 -19.41 -3.90 -10.94
CA LEU A 405 -20.19 -5.05 -11.42
C LEU A 405 -20.23 -5.12 -12.96
N ILE A 406 -20.48 -3.99 -13.62
CA ILE A 406 -20.49 -3.87 -15.08
C ILE A 406 -19.11 -4.25 -15.66
N THR A 407 -18.04 -3.70 -15.08
CA THR A 407 -16.66 -3.95 -15.52
C THR A 407 -16.30 -5.43 -15.40
N HIS A 408 -16.64 -6.04 -14.26
CA HIS A 408 -16.42 -7.46 -14.02
C HIS A 408 -17.21 -8.37 -15.00
N ILE A 409 -18.48 -8.07 -15.25
CA ILE A 409 -19.31 -8.81 -16.22
C ILE A 409 -18.69 -8.74 -17.63
N VAL A 410 -18.31 -7.53 -18.07
CA VAL A 410 -17.69 -7.33 -19.39
C VAL A 410 -16.39 -8.10 -19.50
N LYS A 411 -15.53 -8.04 -18.47
CA LYS A 411 -14.25 -8.76 -18.41
C LYS A 411 -14.47 -10.26 -18.58
N LEU A 412 -15.33 -10.87 -17.76
CA LEU A 412 -15.59 -12.32 -17.81
C LEU A 412 -16.21 -12.79 -19.12
N ARG A 413 -17.11 -12.00 -19.72
CA ARG A 413 -17.70 -12.31 -21.02
C ARG A 413 -16.65 -12.22 -22.12
N SER A 414 -15.89 -11.12 -22.16
CA SER A 414 -14.85 -10.91 -23.18
C SER A 414 -13.75 -11.96 -23.14
N SER A 415 -13.33 -12.41 -21.95
CA SER A 415 -12.31 -13.46 -21.82
C SER A 415 -12.81 -14.86 -22.19
N SER A 416 -14.13 -15.04 -22.34
CA SER A 416 -14.72 -16.31 -22.82
C SER A 416 -14.92 -16.36 -24.33
N GLU A 417 -14.72 -15.25 -25.04
CA GLU A 417 -14.85 -15.21 -26.50
C GLU A 417 -13.83 -16.14 -27.15
N GLY A 418 -14.32 -17.17 -27.85
CA GLY A 418 -13.48 -18.14 -28.56
C GLY A 418 -13.08 -19.39 -27.78
N LEU A 419 -13.58 -19.61 -26.54
CA LEU A 419 -13.30 -20.84 -25.77
C LEU A 419 -14.07 -22.09 -26.26
N GLY A 420 -15.20 -21.92 -26.96
CA GLY A 420 -16.00 -23.06 -27.44
C GLY A 420 -16.73 -23.83 -26.32
N ASN A 421 -17.02 -25.12 -26.55
CA ASN A 421 -17.61 -26.01 -25.54
C ASN A 421 -16.51 -26.71 -24.72
N PRO A 422 -16.70 -26.95 -23.41
CA PRO A 422 -15.75 -27.70 -22.61
C PRO A 422 -15.48 -29.10 -23.17
N GLU A 423 -14.21 -29.47 -23.29
CA GLU A 423 -13.78 -30.79 -23.77
C GLU A 423 -13.52 -31.77 -22.63
N ASN A 424 -13.31 -31.27 -21.41
CA ASN A 424 -13.03 -32.08 -20.23
C ASN A 424 -13.67 -31.50 -18.95
N ILE A 425 -13.53 -32.23 -17.85
CA ILE A 425 -14.14 -31.87 -16.56
C ILE A 425 -13.54 -30.61 -15.94
N LYS A 426 -12.24 -30.34 -16.15
CA LYS A 426 -11.56 -29.11 -15.70
C LYS A 426 -12.21 -27.90 -16.35
N GLN A 427 -12.28 -27.90 -17.68
CA GLN A 427 -12.93 -26.85 -18.47
C GLN A 427 -14.41 -26.69 -18.10
N THR A 428 -15.11 -27.79 -17.84
CA THR A 428 -16.52 -27.77 -17.41
C THR A 428 -16.69 -27.02 -16.09
N HIS A 429 -15.87 -27.30 -15.08
CA HIS A 429 -15.93 -26.59 -13.81
C HIS A 429 -15.47 -25.13 -13.92
N ALA A 430 -14.45 -24.84 -14.73
CA ALA A 430 -14.02 -23.46 -14.99
C ALA A 430 -15.14 -22.65 -15.69
N LYS A 431 -15.89 -23.27 -16.60
CA LYS A 431 -17.10 -22.68 -17.20
C LYS A 431 -18.17 -22.41 -16.15
N ILE A 432 -18.49 -23.40 -15.31
CA ILE A 432 -19.47 -23.26 -14.24
C ILE A 432 -19.10 -22.10 -13.32
N TYR A 433 -17.83 -22.00 -12.92
CA TYR A 433 -17.32 -20.90 -12.11
C TYR A 433 -17.58 -19.55 -12.79
N ARG A 434 -17.10 -19.37 -14.03
CA ARG A 434 -17.28 -18.13 -14.78
C ARG A 434 -18.75 -17.73 -14.88
N ASP A 435 -19.59 -18.68 -15.27
CA ASP A 435 -21.03 -18.43 -15.42
C ASP A 435 -21.69 -18.06 -14.09
N SER A 436 -21.28 -18.70 -12.98
CA SER A 436 -21.78 -18.37 -11.64
C SER A 436 -21.40 -16.95 -11.22
N GLN A 437 -20.16 -16.51 -11.49
CA GLN A 437 -19.68 -15.17 -11.17
C GLN A 437 -20.36 -14.08 -12.01
N ILE A 438 -20.64 -14.38 -13.29
CA ILE A 438 -21.45 -13.51 -14.16
C ILE A 438 -22.86 -13.40 -13.59
N ARG A 439 -23.55 -14.52 -13.34
CA ARG A 439 -24.92 -14.53 -12.80
C ARG A 439 -25.03 -13.75 -11.48
N LEU A 440 -24.10 -13.98 -10.56
CA LEU A 440 -24.05 -13.29 -9.28
C LEU A 440 -23.89 -11.78 -9.46
N SER A 441 -23.00 -11.35 -10.36
CA SER A 441 -22.79 -9.93 -10.66
C SER A 441 -23.99 -9.29 -11.34
N GLU A 442 -24.66 -10.02 -12.25
CA GLU A 442 -25.88 -9.55 -12.92
C GLU A 442 -27.04 -9.41 -11.94
N THR A 443 -27.27 -10.38 -11.05
CA THR A 443 -28.30 -10.29 -10.02
C THR A 443 -28.05 -9.11 -9.08
N ALA A 444 -26.80 -8.90 -8.67
CA ALA A 444 -26.43 -7.76 -7.85
C ALA A 444 -26.65 -6.40 -8.57
N LEU A 445 -26.35 -6.35 -9.87
CA LEU A 445 -26.59 -5.17 -10.71
C LEU A 445 -28.08 -4.81 -10.79
N VAL A 446 -28.97 -5.80 -10.87
CA VAL A 446 -30.43 -5.57 -10.86
C VAL A 446 -30.86 -4.89 -9.57
N ILE A 447 -30.45 -5.41 -8.42
CA ILE A 447 -30.80 -4.83 -7.11
C ILE A 447 -30.23 -3.42 -6.95
N ALA A 448 -28.96 -3.19 -7.31
CA ALA A 448 -28.35 -1.87 -7.22
C ALA A 448 -29.00 -0.85 -8.17
N ALA A 449 -29.31 -1.27 -9.40
CA ALA A 449 -30.00 -0.44 -10.39
C ALA A 449 -31.43 -0.10 -9.96
N TRP A 450 -32.11 -0.98 -9.23
CA TRP A 450 -33.42 -0.68 -8.65
C TRP A 450 -33.35 0.52 -7.71
N THR A 451 -32.43 0.50 -6.73
CA THR A 451 -32.25 1.60 -5.78
C THR A 451 -31.93 2.91 -6.50
N LEU A 452 -31.03 2.88 -7.50
CA LEU A 452 -30.68 4.07 -8.27
C LEU A 452 -31.86 4.62 -9.10
N ASN A 453 -32.65 3.76 -9.74
CA ASN A 453 -33.82 4.19 -10.50
C ASN A 453 -34.90 4.78 -9.59
N ARG A 454 -35.11 4.18 -8.40
CA ARG A 454 -36.04 4.69 -7.38
C ARG A 454 -35.61 6.07 -6.88
N ALA A 455 -34.30 6.29 -6.68
CA ALA A 455 -33.75 7.58 -6.25
C ALA A 455 -34.02 8.73 -7.25
N ARG A 456 -34.33 8.44 -8.52
CA ARG A 456 -34.70 9.43 -9.55
C ARG A 456 -36.19 9.75 -9.61
N GLN A 457 -37.04 8.98 -8.94
CA GLN A 457 -38.49 9.19 -9.00
C GLN A 457 -38.92 10.26 -8.00
N HIS A 458 -39.18 11.49 -8.47
CA HIS A 458 -39.51 12.63 -7.61
C HIS A 458 -40.91 12.59 -7.00
N ASP A 459 -41.90 11.97 -7.66
CA ASP A 459 -43.29 11.87 -7.19
C ASP A 459 -43.60 10.54 -6.47
N TYR A 460 -42.57 9.75 -6.16
CA TYR A 460 -42.74 8.43 -5.57
C TYR A 460 -42.92 8.53 -4.05
N ASN A 461 -44.08 8.07 -3.57
CA ASN A 461 -44.47 8.16 -2.15
C ASN A 461 -44.35 6.84 -1.38
N GLY A 462 -43.80 5.79 -2.00
CA GLY A 462 -43.59 4.49 -1.35
C GLY A 462 -44.82 3.60 -1.22
N SER A 463 -45.98 3.99 -1.76
CA SER A 463 -47.17 3.12 -1.77
C SER A 463 -46.91 1.78 -2.48
N TRP A 464 -47.58 0.72 -2.02
CA TRP A 464 -47.41 -0.63 -2.56
C TRP A 464 -47.68 -0.69 -4.08
N GLU A 465 -48.75 -0.05 -4.56
CA GLU A 465 -49.10 -0.02 -5.99
C GLU A 465 -48.06 0.73 -6.84
N GLN A 466 -47.54 1.87 -6.35
CA GLN A 466 -46.48 2.58 -7.05
C GLN A 466 -45.18 1.77 -7.09
N THR A 467 -44.85 1.08 -6.00
CA THR A 467 -43.68 0.20 -5.89
C THR A 467 -43.80 -0.97 -6.87
N LYS A 468 -44.97 -1.62 -6.91
CA LYS A 468 -45.27 -2.71 -7.83
C LYS A 468 -45.20 -2.27 -9.29
N ARG A 469 -45.74 -1.08 -9.63
CA ARG A 469 -45.66 -0.51 -10.98
C ARG A 469 -44.21 -0.22 -11.38
N LEU A 470 -43.45 0.44 -10.49
CA LEU A 470 -42.04 0.74 -10.74
C LEU A 470 -41.22 -0.56 -10.89
N LEU A 471 -41.50 -1.56 -10.05
CA LEU A 471 -40.86 -2.88 -10.09
C LEU A 471 -41.18 -3.59 -11.40
N GLY A 472 -42.44 -3.54 -11.86
CA GLY A 472 -42.84 -4.06 -13.15
C GLY A 472 -42.04 -3.43 -14.30
N ALA A 473 -41.90 -2.10 -14.31
CA ALA A 473 -41.09 -1.40 -15.30
C ALA A 473 -39.60 -1.75 -15.21
N HIS A 474 -39.07 -1.94 -14.00
CA HIS A 474 -37.68 -2.34 -13.78
C HIS A 474 -37.40 -3.76 -14.27
N MET A 475 -38.27 -4.73 -13.91
CA MET A 475 -38.14 -6.12 -14.33
C MET A 475 -38.35 -6.30 -15.84
N ALA A 476 -39.22 -5.49 -16.46
CA ALA A 476 -39.43 -5.51 -17.92
C ALA A 476 -38.19 -5.09 -18.74
N ARG A 477 -37.20 -4.43 -18.11
CA ARG A 477 -35.92 -4.07 -18.76
C ARG A 477 -34.93 -5.24 -18.81
N LEU A 478 -35.21 -6.34 -18.11
CA LEU A 478 -34.34 -7.53 -18.08
C LEU A 478 -34.63 -8.44 -19.29
N PRO A 479 -33.60 -9.03 -19.93
CA PRO A 479 -33.82 -10.01 -21.00
C PRO A 479 -34.47 -11.29 -20.47
N ALA A 480 -35.34 -11.92 -21.26
CA ALA A 480 -36.13 -13.09 -20.86
C ALA A 480 -35.27 -14.29 -20.42
N ASN A 481 -34.11 -14.49 -21.06
CA ASN A 481 -33.26 -15.68 -20.91
C ASN A 481 -32.12 -15.54 -19.88
N ASN A 482 -31.93 -14.37 -19.26
CA ASN A 482 -30.80 -14.14 -18.35
C ASN A 482 -30.97 -14.77 -16.96
N PHE A 483 -32.21 -14.90 -16.48
CA PHE A 483 -32.51 -15.38 -15.13
C PHE A 483 -33.61 -16.44 -15.16
N SER A 484 -33.48 -17.46 -14.30
CA SER A 484 -34.56 -18.42 -14.03
C SER A 484 -35.74 -17.74 -13.35
N ASP A 485 -36.93 -18.34 -13.46
CA ASP A 485 -38.14 -17.82 -12.81
C ASP A 485 -38.00 -17.77 -11.28
N GLU A 486 -37.23 -18.70 -10.71
CA GLU A 486 -36.92 -18.72 -9.29
C GLU A 486 -36.08 -17.50 -8.87
N VAL A 487 -35.02 -17.17 -9.63
CA VAL A 487 -34.19 -15.98 -9.38
C VAL A 487 -35.01 -14.71 -9.51
N LYS A 488 -35.82 -14.59 -10.58
CA LYS A 488 -36.70 -13.43 -10.80
C LYS A 488 -37.69 -13.26 -9.64
N SER A 489 -38.33 -14.34 -9.22
CA SER A 489 -39.25 -14.35 -8.07
C SER A 489 -38.54 -13.91 -6.79
N ARG A 490 -37.33 -14.42 -6.55
CA ARG A 490 -36.55 -14.05 -5.36
C ARG A 490 -36.15 -12.58 -5.36
N ILE A 491 -35.76 -12.01 -6.50
CA ILE A 491 -35.47 -10.57 -6.67
C ILE A 491 -36.71 -9.74 -6.31
N GLN A 492 -37.88 -10.11 -6.86
CA GLN A 492 -39.14 -9.41 -6.58
C GLN A 492 -39.49 -9.43 -5.09
N VAL A 493 -39.42 -10.61 -4.46
CA VAL A 493 -39.64 -10.78 -3.01
C VAL A 493 -38.68 -9.91 -2.22
N ARG A 494 -37.38 -9.90 -2.57
CA ARG A 494 -36.37 -9.08 -1.89
C ARG A 494 -36.71 -7.58 -1.93
N ILE A 495 -37.13 -7.08 -3.09
CA ILE A 495 -37.49 -5.67 -3.29
C ILE A 495 -38.79 -5.31 -2.57
N LEU A 496 -39.79 -6.19 -2.56
CA LEU A 496 -41.11 -5.90 -1.99
C LEU A 496 -41.13 -6.02 -0.46
N GLU A 497 -40.35 -6.94 0.12
CA GLU A 497 -40.43 -7.25 1.55
C GLU A 497 -39.36 -6.56 2.41
N ARG A 498 -38.24 -6.10 1.82
CA ARG A 498 -37.13 -5.51 2.58
C ARG A 498 -37.05 -4.00 2.39
N LYS A 499 -36.72 -3.30 3.48
CA LYS A 499 -36.44 -1.87 3.45
C LYS A 499 -35.09 -1.61 2.77
N SER A 500 -35.02 -0.52 2.01
CA SER A 500 -33.77 -0.04 1.40
C SER A 500 -33.02 0.87 2.37
N LEU A 501 -31.69 0.90 2.25
CA LEU A 501 -30.81 1.84 2.95
C LEU A 501 -31.10 3.30 2.60
N LEU A 502 -31.57 3.56 1.38
CA LEU A 502 -31.95 4.90 0.94
C LEU A 502 -33.35 5.25 1.48
N ALA A 503 -33.41 6.13 2.48
CA ALA A 503 -34.63 6.46 3.19
C ALA A 503 -35.61 7.30 2.35
N ASN A 504 -35.12 8.31 1.64
CA ASN A 504 -35.97 9.22 0.85
C ASN A 504 -35.93 8.89 -0.65
N ASN A 505 -36.82 9.51 -1.42
CA ASN A 505 -36.93 9.31 -2.87
C ASN A 505 -36.70 10.63 -3.60
N GLY A 506 -36.35 10.54 -4.88
CA GLY A 506 -36.19 11.70 -5.74
C GLY A 506 -34.95 12.55 -5.43
N GLU A 507 -33.96 12.02 -4.71
CA GLU A 507 -32.74 12.73 -4.30
C GLU A 507 -31.71 12.89 -5.44
N LEU A 508 -31.87 12.18 -6.56
CA LEU A 508 -30.98 12.26 -7.72
C LEU A 508 -31.68 12.96 -8.90
N PHE A 509 -31.05 13.99 -9.48
CA PHE A 509 -31.54 14.76 -10.62
C PHE A 509 -30.44 14.98 -11.65
N THR A 510 -30.81 15.03 -12.93
CA THR A 510 -29.91 15.40 -14.03
C THR A 510 -29.92 16.90 -14.28
N LEU A 511 -28.91 17.41 -15.00
CA LEU A 511 -28.85 18.82 -15.36
C LEU A 511 -30.10 19.28 -16.14
N LYS A 512 -30.64 18.42 -17.02
CA LYS A 512 -31.82 18.75 -17.83
C LYS A 512 -33.08 18.92 -16.97
N GLU A 513 -33.14 18.23 -15.84
CA GLU A 513 -34.27 18.22 -14.91
C GLU A 513 -34.23 19.39 -13.90
N LEU A 514 -33.09 20.09 -13.76
CA LEU A 514 -32.97 21.24 -12.85
C LEU A 514 -34.01 22.33 -13.14
N SER A 515 -34.24 22.61 -14.43
CA SER A 515 -35.22 23.63 -14.85
C SER A 515 -36.65 23.29 -14.44
N SER A 516 -37.01 22.01 -14.35
CA SER A 516 -38.35 21.58 -13.92
C SER A 516 -38.57 21.71 -12.41
N LEU A 517 -37.52 21.91 -11.62
CA LEU A 517 -37.64 22.14 -10.17
C LEU A 517 -38.06 23.58 -9.83
N LEU A 518 -37.87 24.52 -10.77
CA LEU A 518 -38.21 25.93 -10.59
C LEU A 518 -39.72 26.18 -10.75
N PRO A 519 -40.29 27.19 -10.07
CA PRO A 519 -41.66 27.63 -10.31
C PRO A 519 -41.90 28.08 -11.75
N ALA A 520 -43.11 27.84 -12.29
CA ALA A 520 -43.44 28.04 -13.71
C ALA A 520 -43.10 29.45 -14.25
N GLU A 521 -43.22 30.49 -13.40
CA GLU A 521 -42.92 31.89 -13.73
C GLU A 521 -41.43 32.13 -14.01
N ILE A 522 -40.54 31.32 -13.41
CA ILE A 522 -39.07 31.47 -13.46
C ILE A 522 -38.43 30.53 -14.50
N GLN A 523 -39.09 29.40 -14.82
CA GLN A 523 -38.55 28.35 -15.69
C GLN A 523 -38.06 28.88 -17.05
N ARG A 524 -38.87 29.70 -17.73
CA ARG A 524 -38.54 30.19 -19.07
C ARG A 524 -37.41 31.24 -19.05
N PRO A 525 -37.45 32.30 -18.22
CA PRO A 525 -36.33 33.23 -18.09
C PRO A 525 -35.01 32.55 -17.72
N CYS A 526 -35.04 31.64 -16.74
CA CYS A 526 -33.86 30.89 -16.30
C CYS A 526 -33.31 30.01 -17.43
N LYS A 527 -34.16 29.28 -18.15
CA LYS A 527 -33.70 28.40 -19.24
C LYS A 527 -33.00 29.18 -20.35
N VAL A 528 -33.53 30.34 -20.74
CA VAL A 528 -32.92 31.19 -21.78
C VAL A 528 -31.55 31.69 -21.32
N PHE A 529 -31.47 32.26 -20.11
CA PHE A 529 -30.20 32.74 -19.53
C PHE A 529 -29.11 31.67 -19.52
N PHE A 530 -29.39 30.49 -18.96
CA PHE A 530 -28.41 29.41 -18.88
C PHE A 530 -27.99 28.92 -20.27
N GLN A 531 -28.91 28.80 -21.23
CA GLN A 531 -28.58 28.40 -22.59
C GLN A 531 -27.64 29.39 -23.28
N ASP A 532 -27.90 30.70 -23.13
CA ASP A 532 -27.09 31.75 -23.75
C ASP A 532 -25.69 31.83 -23.13
N VAL A 533 -25.57 31.77 -21.79
CA VAL A 533 -24.28 31.78 -21.10
C VAL A 533 -23.46 30.52 -21.43
N LEU A 534 -24.06 29.33 -21.39
CA LEU A 534 -23.35 28.08 -21.68
C LEU A 534 -22.88 28.03 -23.15
N ARG A 535 -23.70 28.49 -24.11
CA ARG A 535 -23.32 28.56 -25.52
C ARG A 535 -22.16 29.53 -25.78
N ASN A 536 -22.07 30.62 -25.03
CA ASN A 536 -20.93 31.54 -25.11
C ASN A 536 -19.67 30.93 -24.45
N SER A 537 -19.84 30.19 -23.35
CA SER A 537 -18.73 29.50 -22.67
C SER A 537 -18.04 28.46 -23.56
N GLU A 538 -18.82 27.70 -24.34
CA GLU A 538 -18.29 26.71 -25.30
C GLU A 538 -17.42 27.36 -26.39
N LYS A 539 -17.70 28.62 -26.75
CA LYS A 539 -16.92 29.37 -27.74
C LYS A 539 -15.71 30.07 -27.13
N ALA A 540 -15.83 30.54 -25.90
CA ALA A 540 -14.81 31.35 -25.23
C ALA A 540 -13.72 30.49 -24.58
N ILE A 541 -14.03 29.25 -24.21
CA ILE A 541 -13.14 28.34 -23.50
C ILE A 541 -12.77 27.19 -24.44
N PRO A 542 -11.55 27.18 -25.03
CA PRO A 542 -11.14 26.20 -26.04
C PRO A 542 -11.23 24.73 -25.57
N MET A 543 -11.18 24.51 -24.26
CA MET A 543 -11.28 23.18 -23.65
C MET A 543 -12.67 22.56 -23.75
N LEU A 544 -13.69 23.34 -24.14
CA LEU A 544 -15.08 22.90 -24.30
C LEU A 544 -15.51 22.69 -25.77
N GLU A 545 -14.65 23.05 -26.74
CA GLU A 545 -14.98 22.90 -28.16
C GLU A 545 -15.13 21.41 -28.56
N GLY A 546 -16.32 21.04 -29.04
CA GLY A 546 -16.60 19.69 -29.56
C GLY A 546 -16.92 18.63 -28.50
N SER A 547 -17.19 19.02 -27.24
CA SER A 547 -17.68 18.08 -26.24
C SER A 547 -19.19 17.85 -26.39
N ASP A 548 -19.62 16.61 -26.61
CA ASP A 548 -21.04 16.17 -26.52
C ASP A 548 -21.57 16.21 -25.05
N GLU A 549 -20.81 16.75 -24.12
CA GLU A 549 -21.09 16.71 -22.68
C GLU A 549 -21.80 17.97 -22.17
N THR A 550 -22.53 17.80 -21.08
CA THR A 550 -23.12 18.90 -20.32
C THR A 550 -22.02 19.81 -19.76
N SER A 551 -22.05 21.11 -20.09
CA SER A 551 -21.05 22.10 -19.65
C SER A 551 -20.86 22.08 -18.12
N PRO A 552 -19.59 22.11 -17.63
CA PRO A 552 -19.27 21.94 -16.21
C PRO A 552 -19.82 23.08 -15.34
N PHE A 553 -20.07 24.26 -15.92
CA PHE A 553 -20.55 25.44 -15.18
C PHE A 553 -22.05 25.42 -14.89
N ALA A 554 -22.81 24.52 -15.51
CA ALA A 554 -24.27 24.57 -15.45
C ALA A 554 -24.82 24.28 -14.04
N PHE A 555 -24.20 23.36 -13.28
CA PHE A 555 -24.57 23.11 -11.88
C PHE A 555 -24.13 24.25 -10.94
N PRO A 556 -22.86 24.72 -10.97
CA PRO A 556 -22.42 25.87 -10.17
C PRO A 556 -23.29 27.12 -10.41
N MET A 557 -23.58 27.46 -11.66
CA MET A 557 -24.47 28.59 -11.98
C MET A 557 -25.88 28.41 -11.40
N PHE A 558 -26.41 27.18 -11.44
CA PHE A 558 -27.75 26.89 -10.92
C PHE A 558 -27.78 27.02 -9.39
N LEU A 559 -26.71 26.59 -8.71
CA LEU A 559 -26.54 26.80 -7.28
C LEU A 559 -26.49 28.29 -6.93
N CYS A 560 -25.68 29.08 -7.64
CA CYS A 560 -25.64 30.53 -7.47
C CYS A 560 -27.03 31.15 -7.64
N PHE A 561 -27.77 30.75 -8.68
CA PHE A 561 -29.12 31.26 -8.94
C PHE A 561 -30.10 30.92 -7.81
N VAL A 562 -30.14 29.65 -7.39
CA VAL A 562 -31.05 29.18 -6.33
C VAL A 562 -30.74 29.88 -5.01
N VAL A 563 -29.46 30.04 -4.65
CA VAL A 563 -29.05 30.75 -3.44
C VAL A 563 -29.40 32.23 -3.51
N ALA A 564 -29.21 32.88 -4.65
CA ALA A 564 -29.58 34.28 -4.85
C ALA A 564 -31.09 34.51 -4.74
N ALA A 565 -31.88 33.68 -5.43
CA ALA A 565 -33.34 33.72 -5.36
C ALA A 565 -33.87 33.44 -3.95
N HIS A 566 -33.21 32.55 -3.20
CA HIS A 566 -33.53 32.32 -1.78
C HIS A 566 -33.22 33.54 -0.91
N ARG A 567 -32.05 34.17 -1.09
CA ARG A 567 -31.62 35.35 -0.31
C ARG A 567 -32.43 36.61 -0.63
N ASN A 568 -32.97 36.72 -1.83
CA ASN A 568 -33.77 37.85 -2.30
C ASN A 568 -35.28 37.73 -1.95
N THR A 569 -35.64 36.89 -0.98
CA THR A 569 -37.03 36.74 -0.52
C THR A 569 -37.39 37.80 0.52
N SER A 570 -38.56 38.44 0.34
CA SER A 570 -39.17 39.32 1.34
C SER A 570 -40.04 38.50 2.32
N ALA A 571 -40.23 39.02 3.53
CA ALA A 571 -40.78 38.28 4.68
C ALA A 571 -42.15 37.56 4.48
N ASP A 572 -42.89 37.82 3.39
CA ASP A 572 -44.22 37.24 3.14
C ASP A 572 -44.38 36.41 1.84
N LYS A 573 -43.37 36.25 0.97
CA LYS A 573 -43.45 35.35 -0.21
C LYS A 573 -42.10 34.77 -0.64
N SER A 574 -41.89 33.46 -0.39
CA SER A 574 -40.77 32.73 -1.01
C SER A 574 -40.98 32.61 -2.51
N GLN A 575 -39.95 32.97 -3.30
CA GLN A 575 -39.96 32.89 -4.76
C GLN A 575 -39.58 31.48 -5.27
N LEU A 576 -39.17 30.57 -4.39
CA LEU A 576 -38.77 29.20 -4.71
C LEU A 576 -39.77 28.18 -4.14
N SER A 577 -39.77 26.96 -4.70
CA SER A 577 -40.51 25.85 -4.10
C SER A 577 -39.98 25.53 -2.69
N ALA A 578 -40.82 24.95 -1.82
CA ALA A 578 -40.42 24.58 -0.46
C ALA A 578 -39.16 23.68 -0.47
N ARG A 579 -39.09 22.75 -1.43
CA ARG A 579 -37.96 21.85 -1.62
C ARG A 579 -36.66 22.58 -1.97
N LEU A 580 -36.69 23.50 -2.95
CA LEU A 580 -35.51 24.28 -3.32
C LEU A 580 -35.10 25.25 -2.21
N SER A 581 -36.07 25.77 -1.46
CA SER A 581 -35.81 26.62 -0.29
C SER A 581 -35.07 25.83 0.80
N THR A 582 -35.53 24.62 1.14
CA THR A 582 -34.85 23.73 2.09
C THR A 582 -33.43 23.39 1.64
N TRP A 583 -33.24 23.12 0.34
CA TRP A 583 -31.92 22.82 -0.21
C TRP A 583 -30.97 24.01 -0.15
N ALA A 584 -31.44 25.21 -0.51
CA ALA A 584 -30.65 26.44 -0.42
C ALA A 584 -30.24 26.75 1.04
N SER A 585 -31.18 26.60 1.99
CA SER A 585 -30.87 26.76 3.42
C SER A 585 -29.84 25.74 3.90
N PHE A 586 -29.97 24.47 3.50
CA PHE A 586 -28.99 23.43 3.80
C PHE A 586 -27.60 23.77 3.27
N LEU A 587 -27.50 24.23 2.02
CA LEU A 587 -26.22 24.60 1.42
C LEU A 587 -25.58 25.79 2.13
N LEU A 588 -26.35 26.83 2.48
CA LEU A 588 -25.84 28.00 3.20
C LEU A 588 -25.44 27.69 4.65
N GLU A 589 -26.10 26.75 5.30
CA GLU A 589 -25.75 26.29 6.65
C GLU A 589 -24.43 25.50 6.65
N ARG A 590 -24.20 24.66 5.63
CA ARG A 590 -23.04 23.76 5.54
C ARG A 590 -21.84 24.36 4.82
N TYR A 591 -22.09 25.25 3.86
CA TYR A 591 -21.08 25.94 3.07
C TYR A 591 -21.29 27.45 3.28
N PRO A 592 -20.57 28.07 4.24
CA PRO A 592 -20.75 29.48 4.56
C PRO A 592 -20.63 30.37 3.32
N PRO A 593 -21.39 31.48 3.23
CA PRO A 593 -21.26 32.44 2.14
C PRO A 593 -19.81 32.91 1.97
N PRO A 594 -19.36 33.16 0.73
CA PRO A 594 -18.05 33.73 0.48
C PRO A 594 -17.87 35.10 1.17
N PRO A 595 -16.66 35.43 1.65
CA PRO A 595 -16.34 36.76 2.14
C PRO A 595 -16.43 37.79 1.00
N GLU A 596 -16.84 39.02 1.33
CA GLU A 596 -17.00 40.11 0.35
C GLU A 596 -15.70 40.90 0.13
N ASP A 597 -14.73 40.78 1.04
CA ASP A 597 -13.52 41.60 1.15
C ASP A 597 -12.22 40.87 0.75
N VAL A 598 -12.30 39.57 0.46
CA VAL A 598 -11.13 38.74 0.12
C VAL A 598 -11.41 37.94 -1.15
N ALA A 599 -10.46 37.95 -2.09
CA ALA A 599 -10.52 37.10 -3.27
C ALA A 599 -10.41 35.63 -2.85
N TRP A 600 -11.48 34.86 -3.07
CA TRP A 600 -11.47 33.43 -2.83
C TRP A 600 -10.81 32.73 -4.02
N MET A 601 -9.96 31.73 -3.77
CA MET A 601 -9.37 30.89 -4.82
C MET A 601 -9.66 29.41 -4.52
N LEU A 602 -9.84 28.64 -5.59
CA LEU A 602 -9.94 27.18 -5.53
C LEU A 602 -8.56 26.57 -5.25
N GLU A 603 -8.56 25.40 -4.62
CA GLU A 603 -7.34 24.68 -4.25
C GLU A 603 -6.71 23.94 -5.44
N ASP A 604 -7.52 23.55 -6.43
CA ASP A 604 -7.08 22.91 -7.67
C ASP A 604 -6.78 23.98 -8.74
N GLU A 605 -5.54 24.00 -9.24
CA GLU A 605 -5.07 25.02 -10.19
C GLU A 605 -5.73 24.91 -11.57
N ASP A 606 -6.11 23.70 -12.00
CA ASP A 606 -6.78 23.50 -13.30
C ASP A 606 -8.23 23.98 -13.23
N ASP A 607 -8.91 23.69 -12.12
CA ASP A 607 -10.28 24.16 -11.87
C ASP A 607 -10.30 25.69 -11.64
N GLU A 608 -9.34 26.26 -10.90
CA GLU A 608 -9.20 27.72 -10.74
C GLU A 608 -8.99 28.42 -12.09
N LYS A 609 -8.14 27.86 -12.94
CA LYS A 609 -7.91 28.40 -14.29
C LYS A 609 -9.16 28.32 -15.16
N MET A 610 -9.89 27.20 -15.09
CA MET A 610 -11.13 27.01 -15.85
C MET A 610 -12.23 27.97 -15.40
N VAL A 611 -12.40 28.12 -14.08
CA VAL A 611 -13.36 29.05 -13.46
C VAL A 611 -12.98 30.50 -13.75
N GLY A 612 -11.69 30.85 -13.70
CA GLY A 612 -11.20 32.19 -14.04
C GLY A 612 -11.47 32.58 -15.49
N LEU A 613 -11.28 31.67 -16.46
CA LEU A 613 -11.65 31.94 -17.86
C LEU A 613 -13.16 32.14 -18.05
N PHE A 614 -13.97 31.43 -17.26
CA PHE A 614 -15.43 31.58 -17.29
C PHE A 614 -15.88 32.90 -16.64
N ASP A 615 -15.22 33.31 -15.56
CA ASP A 615 -15.39 34.59 -14.88
C ASP A 615 -15.08 35.77 -15.81
N ASP A 616 -13.92 35.76 -16.46
CA ASP A 616 -13.52 36.77 -17.46
C ASP A 616 -14.53 36.86 -18.62
N MET A 617 -15.10 35.73 -19.04
CA MET A 617 -16.14 35.69 -20.07
C MET A 617 -17.45 36.30 -19.56
N LEU A 618 -17.88 35.99 -18.34
CA LEU A 618 -19.08 36.55 -17.74
C LEU A 618 -18.98 38.08 -17.61
N ASP A 619 -17.82 38.61 -17.21
CA ASP A 619 -17.58 40.05 -17.14
C ASP A 619 -17.69 40.72 -18.52
N GLN A 620 -17.08 40.12 -19.55
CA GLN A 620 -17.22 40.64 -20.92
C GLN A 620 -18.65 40.58 -21.45
N MET A 621 -19.42 39.55 -21.08
CA MET A 621 -20.84 39.44 -21.45
C MET A 621 -21.69 40.48 -20.71
N ARG A 622 -21.40 40.73 -19.43
CA ARG A 622 -22.09 41.72 -18.59
C ARG A 622 -21.97 43.14 -19.17
N ASP A 623 -20.81 43.48 -19.74
CA ASP A 623 -20.58 44.77 -20.39
C ASP A 623 -21.20 44.90 -21.78
N LYS A 624 -21.22 43.81 -22.57
CA LYS A 624 -21.63 43.82 -23.98
C LYS A 624 -23.11 43.56 -24.21
N ASP A 625 -23.76 42.76 -23.35
CA ASP A 625 -25.15 42.35 -23.49
C ASP A 625 -25.89 42.35 -22.13
N PRO A 626 -26.17 43.54 -21.57
CA PRO A 626 -26.79 43.69 -20.25
C PRO A 626 -28.22 43.15 -20.17
N ASP A 627 -28.91 43.04 -21.32
CA ASP A 627 -30.30 42.60 -21.40
C ASP A 627 -30.46 41.12 -20.98
N ILE A 628 -29.44 40.28 -21.21
CA ILE A 628 -29.40 38.87 -20.77
C ILE A 628 -29.57 38.74 -19.25
N PHE A 629 -28.91 39.59 -18.47
CA PHE A 629 -28.90 39.54 -17.00
C PHE A 629 -30.13 40.22 -16.39
N SER A 630 -30.69 41.23 -17.08
CA SER A 630 -31.86 41.99 -16.62
C SER A 630 -33.11 41.12 -16.39
N ASN A 631 -33.27 40.05 -17.18
CA ASN A 631 -34.42 39.14 -17.13
C ASN A 631 -34.51 38.33 -15.82
N LEU A 632 -33.42 38.24 -15.06
CA LEU A 632 -33.37 37.53 -13.77
C LEU A 632 -33.32 38.46 -12.56
N ALA A 633 -33.14 39.78 -12.76
CA ALA A 633 -32.93 40.75 -11.70
C ALA A 633 -34.08 40.83 -10.68
N SER A 634 -35.33 40.60 -11.12
CA SER A 634 -36.49 40.53 -10.21
C SER A 634 -36.42 39.35 -9.24
N PHE A 635 -35.63 38.32 -9.56
CA PHE A 635 -35.47 37.12 -8.76
C PHE A 635 -34.16 37.09 -7.97
N THR A 636 -33.05 37.57 -8.54
CA THR A 636 -31.71 37.44 -7.92
C THR A 636 -31.18 38.72 -7.27
N GLY A 637 -31.82 39.88 -7.46
CA GLY A 637 -31.36 41.17 -6.96
C GLY A 637 -30.50 41.95 -7.98
N ASP A 638 -29.77 42.96 -7.51
CA ASP A 638 -28.92 43.79 -8.38
C ASP A 638 -27.68 43.00 -8.87
N TRP A 639 -27.44 43.04 -10.18
CA TRP A 639 -26.33 42.35 -10.85
C TRP A 639 -25.23 43.31 -11.33
N LYS A 640 -25.43 44.62 -11.14
CA LYS A 640 -24.48 45.67 -11.56
C LYS A 640 -23.41 45.96 -10.51
N THR A 641 -23.52 45.39 -9.32
CA THR A 641 -22.55 45.53 -8.23
C THR A 641 -21.41 44.52 -8.35
N ASP A 642 -20.24 44.84 -7.79
CA ASP A 642 -19.07 43.94 -7.81
C ASP A 642 -19.31 42.61 -7.06
N ASN A 643 -20.21 42.60 -6.06
CA ASN A 643 -20.57 41.39 -5.29
C ASN A 643 -21.93 40.78 -5.71
N TRP A 644 -22.21 40.75 -7.01
CA TRP A 644 -23.42 40.12 -7.53
C TRP A 644 -23.42 38.58 -7.36
N TRP A 645 -24.56 37.95 -7.62
CA TRP A 645 -24.78 36.52 -7.36
C TRP A 645 -23.96 35.54 -8.21
N LEU A 646 -23.35 35.99 -9.31
CA LEU A 646 -22.35 35.24 -10.10
C LEU A 646 -20.96 35.89 -10.05
N SER A 647 -20.69 36.71 -9.04
CA SER A 647 -19.35 37.28 -8.83
C SER A 647 -18.28 36.18 -8.69
N PRO A 648 -16.99 36.53 -8.93
CA PRO A 648 -15.85 35.62 -8.81
C PRO A 648 -15.89 34.70 -7.58
N ASN A 649 -16.26 35.26 -6.42
CA ASN A 649 -16.31 34.55 -5.14
C ASN A 649 -17.52 33.61 -5.04
N TRP A 650 -18.70 34.02 -5.51
CA TRP A 650 -19.89 33.16 -5.53
C TRP A 650 -19.76 32.00 -6.52
N LEU A 651 -19.10 32.23 -7.66
CA LEU A 651 -18.83 31.18 -8.63
C LEU A 651 -17.89 30.11 -8.07
N ARG A 652 -16.82 30.53 -7.38
CA ARG A 652 -15.89 29.61 -6.69
C ARG A 652 -16.55 28.89 -5.50
N TRP A 653 -17.43 29.58 -4.76
CA TRP A 653 -18.29 28.95 -3.74
C TRP A 653 -19.11 27.80 -4.32
N ALA A 654 -19.82 28.08 -5.41
CA ALA A 654 -20.72 27.11 -6.02
C ALA A 654 -19.96 25.98 -6.71
N TRP A 655 -18.77 26.25 -7.26
CA TRP A 655 -17.88 25.22 -7.78
C TRP A 655 -17.50 24.23 -6.69
N MET A 656 -16.95 24.71 -5.57
CA MET A 656 -16.59 23.88 -4.41
C MET A 656 -17.81 23.10 -3.88
N ALA A 657 -18.96 23.76 -3.70
CA ALA A 657 -20.17 23.09 -3.22
C ALA A 657 -20.67 22.01 -4.20
N THR A 658 -20.54 22.23 -5.51
CA THR A 658 -20.89 21.24 -6.54
C THR A 658 -19.98 20.02 -6.46
N GLU A 659 -18.67 20.22 -6.30
CA GLU A 659 -17.72 19.12 -6.13
C GLU A 659 -18.00 18.30 -4.87
N GLU A 660 -18.32 18.98 -3.77
CA GLU A 660 -18.59 18.35 -2.49
C GLU A 660 -19.96 17.67 -2.43
N GLU A 661 -20.97 18.07 -3.23
CA GLU A 661 -22.36 17.56 -3.14
C GLU A 661 -22.86 16.74 -4.35
N CYS A 662 -22.19 16.77 -5.51
CA CYS A 662 -22.59 15.95 -6.66
C CYS A 662 -22.11 14.48 -6.59
N VAL A 663 -22.94 13.58 -7.14
CA VAL A 663 -22.62 12.15 -7.32
C VAL A 663 -22.64 11.79 -8.81
N GLN A 664 -21.62 11.06 -9.27
CA GLN A 664 -21.63 10.46 -10.60
C GLN A 664 -22.44 9.17 -10.57
N ALA A 665 -23.45 9.04 -11.43
CA ALA A 665 -24.32 7.87 -11.47
C ALA A 665 -24.65 7.45 -12.93
N PRO A 666 -24.55 6.15 -13.30
CA PRO A 666 -24.88 5.71 -14.65
C PRO A 666 -26.36 5.92 -14.99
N GLU A 667 -26.67 6.48 -16.16
CA GLU A 667 -28.06 6.74 -16.59
C GLU A 667 -28.88 5.46 -16.75
N ASP A 668 -28.33 4.41 -17.37
CA ASP A 668 -29.02 3.14 -17.56
C ASP A 668 -28.11 1.94 -17.27
N PRO A 669 -27.96 1.55 -15.99
CA PRO A 669 -27.13 0.39 -15.63
C PRO A 669 -27.58 -0.92 -16.29
N LEU A 670 -28.88 -1.09 -16.55
CA LEU A 670 -29.45 -2.32 -17.11
C LEU A 670 -29.30 -2.42 -18.63
N ALA A 671 -28.89 -1.35 -19.32
CA ALA A 671 -28.61 -1.39 -20.76
C ALA A 671 -27.55 -2.44 -21.12
N LEU A 672 -26.56 -2.66 -20.25
CA LEU A 672 -25.54 -3.70 -20.45
C LEU A 672 -26.15 -5.10 -20.61
N LEU A 673 -27.17 -5.42 -19.81
CA LEU A 673 -27.78 -6.76 -19.83
C LEU A 673 -28.52 -7.02 -21.15
N ARG A 674 -29.10 -5.97 -21.76
CA ARG A 674 -29.82 -6.04 -23.04
C ARG A 674 -28.91 -6.13 -24.26
N ALA A 675 -27.67 -5.62 -24.18
CA ALA A 675 -26.77 -5.52 -25.32
C ALA A 675 -26.18 -6.87 -25.78
N GLY A 676 -26.37 -7.97 -25.04
CA GLY A 676 -26.07 -9.34 -25.50
C GLY A 676 -24.60 -9.70 -25.77
N GLY A 677 -23.65 -8.79 -25.61
CA GLY A 677 -22.24 -8.97 -25.99
C GLY A 677 -21.66 -7.66 -26.57
N PRO A 678 -20.34 -7.54 -26.77
CA PRO A 678 -19.70 -6.24 -26.98
C PRO A 678 -19.94 -5.75 -28.43
N ALA A 679 -21.03 -5.03 -28.66
CA ALA A 679 -21.13 -4.19 -29.84
C ALA A 679 -20.15 -3.01 -29.67
N GLY A 680 -19.26 -2.82 -30.65
CA GLY A 680 -18.09 -1.93 -30.64
C GLY A 680 -18.29 -0.43 -30.38
N SER A 681 -19.46 0.01 -29.89
CA SER A 681 -19.75 1.38 -29.47
C SER A 681 -19.47 1.66 -27.99
N GLN A 682 -19.29 0.64 -27.13
CA GLN A 682 -19.26 0.83 -25.67
C GLN A 682 -17.90 1.21 -25.06
N ARG A 683 -16.80 1.28 -25.84
CA ARG A 683 -15.54 1.92 -25.38
C ARG A 683 -15.69 3.43 -25.09
N ARG A 684 -16.78 4.06 -25.55
CA ARG A 684 -17.07 5.48 -25.30
C ARG A 684 -17.71 5.77 -23.93
N ILE A 685 -18.27 4.79 -23.21
CA ILE A 685 -18.96 5.03 -21.94
C ILE A 685 -17.97 5.37 -20.79
N PHE A 686 -16.70 4.94 -20.90
CA PHE A 686 -15.72 5.06 -19.81
C PHE A 686 -14.53 5.98 -20.10
N SER A 687 -14.52 6.71 -21.24
CA SER A 687 -13.36 7.47 -21.71
C SER A 687 -13.55 8.99 -21.82
N LYS A 688 -14.70 9.54 -21.43
CA LYS A 688 -14.98 10.97 -21.53
C LYS A 688 -15.57 11.51 -20.21
N ARG A 689 -14.65 11.91 -19.32
CA ARG A 689 -14.70 13.06 -18.40
C ARG A 689 -13.34 13.15 -17.73
N ARG A 690 -12.66 14.29 -17.92
CA ARG A 690 -11.29 14.53 -17.43
C ARG A 690 -11.24 15.22 -16.07
N ASN A 691 -12.36 15.67 -15.51
CA ASN A 691 -12.41 16.31 -14.20
C ASN A 691 -13.44 15.58 -13.31
N CYS A 692 -13.08 15.32 -12.06
CA CYS A 692 -13.79 14.58 -10.99
C CYS A 692 -13.53 13.05 -10.86
N ARG A 693 -12.53 12.75 -10.02
CA ARG A 693 -12.38 11.63 -9.05
C ARG A 693 -13.35 10.43 -9.15
N ALA A 694 -13.19 9.60 -10.17
CA ALA A 694 -13.77 8.24 -10.18
C ALA A 694 -12.72 7.20 -9.74
N VAL A 695 -13.09 6.30 -8.82
CA VAL A 695 -12.28 5.13 -8.45
C VAL A 695 -12.27 4.17 -9.65
N LYS A 696 -11.11 3.95 -10.28
CA LYS A 696 -10.92 2.80 -11.16
C LYS A 696 -10.33 1.64 -10.35
N LEU A 697 -11.12 0.60 -10.14
CA LEU A 697 -10.63 -0.71 -9.72
C LEU A 697 -10.32 -1.51 -10.98
N ASN A 698 -9.09 -2.00 -11.13
CA ASN A 698 -8.68 -2.84 -12.25
C ASN A 698 -7.93 -4.08 -11.75
N ASP A 699 -8.34 -5.24 -12.28
CA ASP A 699 -7.74 -6.55 -12.08
C ASP A 699 -6.48 -6.75 -12.94
N GLY A 700 -5.48 -7.45 -12.38
CA GLY A 700 -4.51 -8.32 -13.06
C GLY A 700 -3.72 -7.78 -14.27
N ASP A 701 -2.41 -7.56 -14.05
CA ASP A 701 -1.31 -7.36 -15.03
C ASP A 701 -1.24 -6.05 -15.86
N HIS A 702 -0.52 -5.07 -15.28
CA HIS A 702 0.07 -3.81 -15.83
C HIS A 702 -0.86 -2.76 -16.51
N PRO A 703 -0.62 -1.42 -16.43
CA PRO A 703 -0.02 -0.54 -15.43
C PRO A 703 -1.07 0.23 -14.59
N GLN A 704 -0.60 0.87 -13.51
CA GLN A 704 -1.36 1.38 -12.36
C GLN A 704 -2.40 2.47 -12.71
N LEU A 705 -3.61 2.34 -12.15
CA LEU A 705 -4.65 3.37 -12.16
C LEU A 705 -4.81 3.95 -10.75
N THR A 706 -4.44 5.22 -10.62
CA THR A 706 -4.56 6.06 -9.44
C THR A 706 -6.00 6.53 -9.25
N LEU A 707 -6.51 6.43 -8.04
CA LEU A 707 -7.48 7.41 -7.56
C LEU A 707 -6.76 8.77 -7.50
N PRO A 708 -7.31 9.86 -8.05
CA PRO A 708 -6.77 11.18 -7.73
C PRO A 708 -6.92 11.37 -6.21
N PRO A 709 -5.95 12.01 -5.54
CA PRO A 709 -6.14 12.42 -4.15
C PRO A 709 -7.44 13.21 -4.08
N LEU A 710 -8.34 12.79 -3.19
CA LEU A 710 -9.34 13.70 -2.66
C LEU A 710 -8.55 14.82 -1.98
N SER A 711 -8.42 16.01 -2.60
CA SER A 711 -8.33 17.24 -1.83
C SER A 711 -9.64 17.33 -1.06
N LEU A 712 -9.64 16.71 0.11
CA LEU A 712 -10.66 16.84 1.10
C LEU A 712 -9.92 17.29 2.35
N ARG A 713 -10.29 18.48 2.77
CA ARG A 713 -9.82 19.17 3.96
C ARG A 713 -9.96 18.21 5.13
N VAL A 714 -8.84 17.80 5.72
CA VAL A 714 -8.87 17.23 7.06
C VAL A 714 -9.46 18.30 7.97
N ASN A 715 -10.73 18.16 8.34
CA ASN A 715 -11.32 19.03 9.33
C ASN A 715 -10.66 18.69 10.67
N PRO A 716 -9.97 19.64 11.33
CA PRO A 716 -9.38 19.43 12.66
C PRO A 716 -10.42 19.06 13.74
N SER A 717 -11.72 19.04 13.43
CA SER A 717 -12.81 18.59 14.30
C SER A 717 -12.78 17.09 14.64
N ILE A 718 -12.16 16.22 13.81
CA ILE A 718 -11.94 14.80 14.18
C ILE A 718 -11.10 14.68 15.47
N LEU A 719 -10.31 15.70 15.80
CA LEU A 719 -9.49 15.77 17.01
C LEU A 719 -10.18 16.43 18.22
N ARG A 720 -11.43 16.91 18.12
CA ARG A 720 -12.09 17.75 19.15
C ARG A 720 -13.21 17.10 19.96
N GLN A 721 -13.72 15.93 19.59
CA GLN A 721 -14.54 15.11 20.50
C GLN A 721 -13.51 14.22 21.22
N PHE A 722 -13.09 14.47 22.47
CA PHE A 722 -13.68 13.95 23.69
C PHE A 722 -12.93 14.51 24.94
N PRO A 723 -13.60 14.66 26.09
CA PRO A 723 -13.06 15.41 27.24
C PRO A 723 -12.07 14.62 28.11
N ALA A 724 -11.01 15.31 28.55
CA ALA A 724 -10.12 14.87 29.61
C ALA A 724 -10.83 14.98 30.97
N THR A 725 -10.89 13.89 31.73
CA THR A 725 -11.21 13.91 33.15
C THR A 725 -10.20 13.07 33.91
N GLY A 726 -9.40 13.72 34.77
CA GLY A 726 -8.57 13.07 35.78
C GLY A 726 -9.36 12.71 37.03
N PRO A 727 -8.70 12.20 38.07
CA PRO A 727 -8.62 13.03 39.28
C PRO A 727 -7.26 13.05 39.99
N SER A 728 -7.06 14.20 40.65
CA SER A 728 -6.00 14.64 41.55
C SER A 728 -5.75 13.77 42.79
N THR A 729 -4.51 13.82 43.31
CA THR A 729 -4.16 14.03 44.74
C THR A 729 -2.63 14.29 44.83
N THR A 730 -2.14 15.50 45.15
CA THR A 730 -1.64 15.98 46.48
C THR A 730 -0.69 15.01 47.21
N MET A 731 0.41 15.36 47.88
CA MET A 731 1.18 16.58 48.15
C MET A 731 2.42 16.13 49.00
N ILE A 732 3.41 17.01 49.20
CA ILE A 732 4.41 17.07 50.32
C ILE A 732 5.88 16.70 50.01
N SER A 733 6.61 17.75 49.58
CA SER A 733 7.72 18.44 50.27
C SER A 733 8.75 17.69 51.15
N ARG A 734 10.03 18.03 50.88
CA ARG A 734 11.18 18.42 51.76
C ARG A 734 12.42 17.55 51.50
N ALA A 735 13.43 18.09 50.82
CA ALA A 735 14.46 19.02 51.29
C ALA A 735 15.64 18.30 51.97
N ALA A 736 16.83 18.40 51.35
CA ALA A 736 18.03 19.01 51.91
C ALA A 736 19.31 18.41 51.28
N ALA A 737 20.08 19.28 50.63
CA ALA A 737 21.52 19.18 50.44
C ALA A 737 22.23 19.40 51.82
N PRO A 738 23.58 19.54 51.97
CA PRO A 738 24.65 19.49 50.97
C PRO A 738 25.94 18.77 51.45
N SER A 739 26.88 18.56 50.52
CA SER A 739 28.19 19.24 50.49
C SER A 739 29.38 18.34 50.13
N PRO A 740 30.38 18.89 49.39
CA PRO A 740 31.45 18.13 48.76
C PRO A 740 32.85 18.50 49.29
N SER A 741 33.80 17.57 49.20
CA SER A 741 35.26 17.80 49.25
C SER A 741 35.91 16.41 49.29
N SER A 742 37.01 16.07 48.61
CA SER A 742 38.08 16.85 48.01
C SER A 742 39.15 15.86 47.48
N ILE A 743 39.86 16.24 46.41
CA ILE A 743 41.34 16.21 46.24
C ILE A 743 42.06 14.87 46.51
N ALA A 744 43.06 14.37 45.79
CA ALA A 744 43.64 14.53 44.46
C ALA A 744 44.80 13.51 44.41
N ASN A 745 45.20 13.13 43.20
CA ASN A 745 46.59 13.00 42.76
C ASN A 745 47.47 11.76 43.08
N LEU A 746 48.29 11.47 42.04
CA LEU A 746 49.56 10.74 41.95
C LEU A 746 49.45 9.22 41.74
N SER A 747 49.56 8.67 40.52
CA SER A 747 50.62 8.67 39.50
C SER A 747 51.75 7.65 39.71
N SER A 748 51.85 6.73 38.73
CA SER A 748 53.06 6.06 38.23
C SER A 748 53.74 5.08 39.21
N ARG A 749 54.34 3.93 38.84
CA ARG A 749 55.05 3.47 37.63
C ARG A 749 55.38 1.98 37.96
N SER A 750 55.34 0.99 37.09
CA SER A 750 56.53 0.53 36.33
C SER A 750 56.30 -0.84 35.65
N LEU A 751 56.59 -0.88 34.34
CA LEU A 751 57.44 -1.84 33.58
C LEU A 751 57.15 -3.35 33.65
N ARG A 752 56.66 -4.00 32.58
CA ARG A 752 57.31 -4.43 31.30
C ARG A 752 58.13 -5.72 31.39
N VAL A 753 57.72 -6.70 30.58
CA VAL A 753 58.59 -7.70 29.92
C VAL A 753 58.23 -7.73 28.42
N GLN A 754 59.25 -7.49 27.58
CA GLN A 754 59.31 -7.67 26.11
C GLN A 754 59.79 -9.11 25.81
N GLY A 755 59.67 -9.76 24.64
CA GLY A 755 59.19 -9.41 23.29
C GLY A 755 59.62 -10.49 22.25
N SER A 756 59.16 -10.38 20.99
CA SER A 756 59.76 -10.94 19.74
C SER A 756 59.08 -10.25 18.52
N ALA A 757 59.67 -9.25 17.85
CA ALA A 757 60.58 -9.29 16.67
C ALA A 757 60.03 -10.12 15.48
N ALA A 758 59.99 -9.75 14.19
CA ALA A 758 60.36 -8.60 13.33
C ALA A 758 59.67 -8.85 11.94
N ARG A 759 59.33 -7.89 11.06
CA ARG A 759 60.22 -7.15 10.12
C ARG A 759 59.44 -6.06 9.34
N SER A 760 60.19 -5.03 8.94
CA SER A 760 59.84 -3.78 8.24
C SER A 760 60.03 -3.81 6.71
N PHE A 761 59.36 -2.90 5.99
CA PHE A 761 59.83 -2.08 4.84
C PHE A 761 58.81 -0.93 4.67
N ALA A 762 59.09 0.35 4.41
CA ALA A 762 60.29 1.18 4.33
C ALA A 762 59.82 2.64 4.55
N SER A 763 60.62 3.46 5.23
CA SER A 763 60.37 4.89 5.47
C SER A 763 60.55 5.71 4.19
N VAL A 764 59.52 6.44 3.76
CA VAL A 764 59.68 7.65 2.95
C VAL A 764 59.80 8.84 3.90
N GLN A 765 60.81 9.65 3.64
CA GLN A 765 61.28 10.78 4.44
C GLN A 765 60.16 11.78 4.77
N ASP A 766 60.22 12.27 6.00
CA ASP A 766 59.56 13.49 6.47
C ASP A 766 59.95 14.67 5.58
N ASN A 767 59.18 14.93 4.54
CA ASN A 767 58.93 16.30 4.11
C ASN A 767 57.72 16.75 4.93
N ALA A 768 57.97 17.40 6.06
CA ALA A 768 56.96 18.15 6.77
C ALA A 768 56.45 19.25 5.82
N HIS A 769 55.41 18.93 5.06
CA HIS A 769 54.60 19.93 4.40
C HIS A 769 54.10 20.89 5.48
N PRO A 770 54.13 22.22 5.27
CA PRO A 770 53.63 23.16 6.26
C PRO A 770 52.21 22.75 6.65
N VAL A 771 51.94 22.65 7.96
CA VAL A 771 50.60 22.35 8.49
C VAL A 771 49.67 23.43 7.97
N ARG A 772 48.90 23.09 6.94
CA ARG A 772 47.97 24.02 6.33
C ARG A 772 46.78 24.12 7.26
N HIS A 773 46.50 25.33 7.75
CA HIS A 773 45.24 25.62 8.41
C HIS A 773 44.15 25.77 7.34
N HIS A 774 43.07 25.02 7.49
CA HIS A 774 41.92 25.00 6.59
C HIS A 774 40.77 25.83 7.17
N GLY A 775 39.96 26.44 6.31
CA GLY A 775 38.88 27.35 6.67
C GLY A 775 39.22 28.82 6.38
N GLY A 776 38.22 29.70 6.49
CA GLY A 776 38.42 31.14 6.24
C GLY A 776 38.31 31.50 4.76
N LEU A 777 37.40 30.84 4.04
CA LEU A 777 37.07 31.08 2.66
C LEU A 777 36.66 32.54 2.46
N ARG A 778 37.40 33.24 1.60
CA ARG A 778 37.10 34.63 1.25
C ARG A 778 35.83 34.69 0.41
N ASP A 779 35.06 35.75 0.54
CA ASP A 779 33.79 35.89 -0.20
C ASP A 779 33.96 35.84 -1.71
N GLN A 780 35.07 36.37 -2.23
CA GLN A 780 35.41 36.28 -3.65
C GLN A 780 35.66 34.85 -4.15
N ASP A 781 35.98 33.91 -3.25
CA ASP A 781 36.23 32.50 -3.55
C ASP A 781 34.97 31.63 -3.40
N ARG A 782 33.86 32.19 -2.89
CA ARG A 782 32.56 31.51 -2.81
C ARG A 782 31.98 31.33 -4.21
N ILE A 783 31.46 30.14 -4.49
CA ILE A 783 30.81 29.81 -5.77
C ILE A 783 29.35 30.24 -5.75
N PHE A 784 28.67 30.07 -4.62
CA PHE A 784 27.25 30.39 -4.44
C PHE A 784 27.08 31.79 -3.86
N THR A 785 27.28 32.80 -4.71
CA THR A 785 27.34 34.21 -4.30
C THR A 785 26.01 34.79 -3.84
N ASN A 786 24.86 34.28 -4.30
CA ASN A 786 23.54 34.73 -3.88
C ASN A 786 22.85 33.75 -2.92
N LEU A 787 23.62 32.92 -2.20
CA LEU A 787 23.10 31.87 -1.30
C LEU A 787 22.08 32.38 -0.26
N TYR A 788 22.11 33.67 0.08
CA TYR A 788 21.17 34.29 1.02
C TYR A 788 20.00 35.04 0.37
N GLY A 789 19.98 35.20 -0.96
CA GLY A 789 18.88 35.85 -1.69
C GLY A 789 18.86 37.36 -1.56
N HIS A 790 20.03 37.99 -1.37
CA HIS A 790 20.17 39.45 -1.34
C HIS A 790 20.03 40.08 -2.74
N HIS A 791 20.14 39.27 -3.79
CA HIS A 791 20.00 39.67 -5.18
C HIS A 791 18.89 38.86 -5.87
N GLY A 792 18.42 39.34 -7.03
CA GLY A 792 17.40 38.64 -7.80
C GLY A 792 17.88 37.28 -8.31
N ALA A 793 16.96 36.33 -8.43
CA ALA A 793 17.21 35.00 -8.99
C ALA A 793 17.05 34.96 -10.53
N ASP A 794 16.82 36.12 -11.15
CA ASP A 794 16.61 36.31 -12.59
C ASP A 794 17.93 36.28 -13.39
N LEU A 795 17.81 36.10 -14.70
CA LEU A 795 18.95 35.99 -15.61
C LEU A 795 19.87 37.21 -15.59
N LYS A 796 19.31 38.42 -15.48
CA LYS A 796 20.09 39.66 -15.50
C LYS A 796 20.95 39.75 -14.24
N SER A 797 20.39 39.41 -13.08
CA SER A 797 21.12 39.29 -11.83
C SER A 797 22.20 38.22 -11.92
N ALA A 798 21.87 37.01 -12.41
CA ALA A 798 22.83 35.91 -12.55
C ALA A 798 24.05 36.25 -13.43
N MET A 799 23.81 36.88 -14.59
CA MET A 799 24.89 37.31 -15.49
C MET A 799 25.83 38.33 -14.85
N LYS A 800 25.33 39.21 -13.97
CA LYS A 800 26.16 40.17 -13.24
C LYS A 800 27.16 39.48 -12.29
N PHE A 801 26.79 38.33 -11.74
CA PHE A 801 27.65 37.52 -10.87
C PHE A 801 28.48 36.47 -11.63
N GLY A 802 28.48 36.54 -12.97
CA GLY A 802 29.36 35.74 -13.82
C GLY A 802 28.77 34.40 -14.26
N ASP A 803 27.50 34.12 -13.98
CA ASP A 803 26.80 32.99 -14.60
C ASP A 803 26.57 33.26 -16.08
N TRP A 804 26.56 32.19 -16.87
CA TRP A 804 26.51 32.25 -18.34
C TRP A 804 27.70 32.97 -19.00
N HIS A 805 28.75 33.29 -18.24
CA HIS A 805 29.93 33.95 -18.79
C HIS A 805 30.78 32.96 -19.61
N ARG A 806 30.92 33.23 -20.91
CA ARG A 806 31.72 32.43 -21.85
C ARG A 806 31.34 30.94 -21.88
N THR A 807 30.10 30.60 -21.56
CA THR A 807 29.59 29.22 -21.58
C THR A 807 29.69 28.62 -22.98
N LYS A 808 29.48 29.44 -24.02
CA LYS A 808 29.72 29.06 -25.42
C LYS A 808 31.12 28.50 -25.63
N ASP A 809 32.15 29.21 -25.16
CA ASP A 809 33.54 28.80 -25.31
C ASP A 809 33.82 27.49 -24.54
N ILE A 810 33.25 27.36 -23.34
CA ILE A 810 33.37 26.17 -22.49
C ILE A 810 32.77 24.95 -23.21
N VAL A 811 31.56 25.08 -23.78
CA VAL A 811 30.86 24.01 -24.50
C VAL A 811 31.63 23.58 -25.76
N LEU A 812 32.25 24.53 -26.46
CA LEU A 812 33.02 24.29 -27.69
C LEU A 812 34.38 23.63 -27.44
N LYS A 813 34.92 23.66 -26.22
CA LYS A 813 36.15 22.91 -25.88
C LYS A 813 35.97 21.39 -25.89
N GLY A 814 34.72 20.90 -25.91
CA GLY A 814 34.40 19.49 -26.10
C GLY A 814 34.43 18.66 -24.81
N HIS A 815 33.84 17.46 -24.89
CA HIS A 815 33.60 16.61 -23.72
C HIS A 815 34.88 16.12 -23.02
N ASP A 816 35.93 15.78 -23.78
CA ASP A 816 37.19 15.29 -23.21
C ASP A 816 37.87 16.34 -22.33
N TRP A 817 37.91 17.60 -22.79
CA TRP A 817 38.47 18.69 -22.01
C TRP A 817 37.65 18.93 -20.74
N LEU A 818 36.32 18.96 -20.84
CA LEU A 818 35.43 19.15 -19.69
C LEU A 818 35.62 18.05 -18.64
N ILE A 819 35.61 16.77 -19.05
CA ILE A 819 35.84 15.65 -18.14
C ILE A 819 37.22 15.73 -17.50
N SER A 820 38.25 16.08 -18.28
CA SER A 820 39.62 16.21 -17.79
C SER A 820 39.75 17.30 -16.73
N GLU A 821 39.18 18.48 -16.95
CA GLU A 821 39.18 19.56 -15.97
C GLU A 821 38.40 19.20 -14.70
N ILE A 822 37.24 18.54 -14.82
CA ILE A 822 36.49 18.08 -13.65
C ILE A 822 37.31 17.05 -12.86
N LYS A 823 38.00 16.12 -13.53
CA LYS A 823 38.90 15.16 -12.87
C LYS A 823 40.07 15.87 -12.18
N ALA A 824 40.71 16.82 -12.87
CA ALA A 824 41.85 17.58 -12.34
C ALA A 824 41.46 18.46 -11.14
N SER A 825 40.20 18.91 -11.06
CA SER A 825 39.71 19.70 -9.92
C SER A 825 39.61 18.90 -8.62
N GLY A 826 39.63 17.56 -8.69
CA GLY A 826 39.42 16.71 -7.52
C GLY A 826 37.99 16.71 -6.99
N LEU A 827 37.01 17.23 -7.74
CA LEU A 827 35.61 17.28 -7.32
C LEU A 827 35.05 15.88 -7.00
N ARG A 828 34.54 15.73 -5.78
CA ARG A 828 33.80 14.56 -5.29
C ARG A 828 32.30 14.87 -5.17
N GLY A 829 31.45 13.88 -5.40
CA GLY A 829 30.00 14.03 -5.39
C GLY A 829 29.47 14.59 -4.07
N ARG A 830 28.68 15.66 -4.16
CA ARG A 830 28.19 16.46 -3.03
C ARG A 830 26.85 15.98 -2.43
N GLY A 831 26.37 14.81 -2.86
CA GLY A 831 25.10 14.23 -2.41
C GLY A 831 25.21 13.24 -1.24
N GLY A 832 26.41 12.81 -0.83
CA GLY A 832 26.58 11.86 0.28
C GLY A 832 27.70 10.86 0.07
N ALA A 833 27.70 10.18 -1.08
CA ALA A 833 28.62 9.08 -1.36
C ALA A 833 30.08 9.50 -1.60
N GLY A 834 30.34 10.77 -1.91
CA GLY A 834 31.70 11.28 -2.14
C GLY A 834 32.44 10.63 -3.32
N PHE A 835 31.74 10.07 -4.30
CA PHE A 835 32.36 9.45 -5.48
C PHE A 835 33.01 10.52 -6.39
N PRO A 836 34.21 10.31 -6.97
CA PRO A 836 34.85 11.29 -7.85
C PRO A 836 34.00 11.63 -9.08
N SER A 837 33.54 12.88 -9.18
CA SER A 837 32.51 13.30 -10.16
C SER A 837 33.01 13.20 -11.60
N GLY A 838 34.24 13.63 -11.87
CA GLY A 838 34.82 13.56 -13.22
C GLY A 838 34.99 12.11 -13.70
N LEU A 839 35.29 11.18 -12.80
CA LEU A 839 35.31 9.74 -13.12
C LEU A 839 33.90 9.24 -13.42
N LYS A 840 32.91 9.62 -12.61
CA LYS A 840 31.49 9.25 -12.83
C LYS A 840 31.01 9.68 -14.21
N TYR A 841 31.27 10.93 -14.58
CA TYR A 841 30.85 11.48 -15.87
C TYR A 841 31.54 10.79 -17.06
N SER A 842 32.77 10.29 -16.87
CA SER A 842 33.46 9.56 -17.94
C SER A 842 32.83 8.19 -18.29
N PHE A 843 31.98 7.62 -17.42
CA PHE A 843 31.27 6.38 -17.74
C PHE A 843 30.20 6.55 -18.83
N MET A 844 29.72 7.77 -19.06
CA MET A 844 28.72 8.06 -20.09
C MET A 844 29.30 8.03 -21.51
N ASN A 845 30.61 8.27 -21.65
CA ASN A 845 31.32 8.29 -22.93
C ASN A 845 32.17 7.00 -23.07
N PHE A 846 31.53 5.84 -22.94
CA PHE A 846 32.20 4.55 -23.13
C PHE A 846 32.67 4.36 -24.58
N LYS A 847 33.47 3.32 -24.85
CA LYS A 847 33.98 3.07 -26.20
C LYS A 847 32.84 2.92 -27.21
N ASP A 848 32.92 3.63 -28.34
CA ASP A 848 31.89 3.64 -29.40
C ASP A 848 30.54 4.23 -28.94
N TRP A 849 30.52 5.09 -27.91
CA TRP A 849 29.30 5.77 -27.45
C TRP A 849 28.61 6.56 -28.57
N ASP A 850 29.36 7.14 -29.49
CA ASP A 850 28.87 7.89 -30.64
C ASP A 850 28.07 7.04 -31.64
N LYS A 851 28.21 5.70 -31.58
CA LYS A 851 27.47 4.74 -32.40
C LYS A 851 26.21 4.20 -31.73
N ASP A 852 26.03 4.43 -30.44
CA ASP A 852 24.81 4.02 -29.72
C ASP A 852 23.68 5.00 -30.07
N PRO A 853 22.58 4.53 -30.70
CA PRO A 853 21.51 5.41 -31.16
C PRO A 853 20.62 5.93 -30.02
N ARG A 854 20.78 5.41 -28.80
CA ARG A 854 19.96 5.82 -27.66
C ARG A 854 20.32 7.25 -27.23
N PRO A 855 19.33 8.09 -26.87
CA PRO A 855 19.61 9.37 -26.24
C PRO A 855 20.32 9.17 -24.90
N ARG A 856 21.03 10.19 -24.43
CA ARG A 856 21.74 10.19 -23.15
C ARG A 856 21.13 11.22 -22.23
N TYR A 857 20.99 10.90 -20.96
CA TYR A 857 20.33 11.81 -20.01
C TYR A 857 21.23 12.18 -18.84
N LEU A 858 21.27 13.47 -18.54
CA LEU A 858 21.67 13.96 -17.23
C LEU A 858 20.43 13.94 -16.34
N VAL A 859 20.54 13.35 -15.16
CA VAL A 859 19.47 13.42 -14.16
C VAL A 859 20.02 14.15 -12.94
N VAL A 860 19.44 15.30 -12.61
CA VAL A 860 19.84 16.09 -11.45
C VAL A 860 18.97 15.70 -10.28
N ASN A 861 19.60 15.20 -9.23
CA ASN A 861 18.94 14.86 -7.98
C ASN A 861 18.77 16.12 -7.13
N ALA A 862 17.54 16.63 -7.10
CA ALA A 862 17.09 17.78 -6.35
C ALA A 862 15.96 17.41 -5.36
N ASP A 863 15.92 16.15 -4.91
CA ASP A 863 14.94 15.67 -3.93
C ASP A 863 15.23 16.17 -2.51
N GLU A 864 16.50 16.19 -2.09
CA GLU A 864 16.92 16.69 -0.77
C GLU A 864 15.99 16.25 0.40
N GLY A 865 15.67 14.95 0.44
CA GLY A 865 14.88 14.36 1.53
C GLY A 865 15.64 14.22 2.87
N GLU A 866 16.97 14.32 2.86
CA GLU A 866 17.85 14.00 4.00
C GLU A 866 17.69 14.98 5.18
N PRO A 867 17.26 14.52 6.37
CA PRO A 867 17.14 15.37 7.56
C PRO A 867 18.41 16.16 7.88
N GLY A 868 18.22 17.46 8.14
CA GLY A 868 19.30 18.42 8.38
C GLY A 868 19.84 19.10 7.12
N THR A 869 19.49 18.62 5.92
CA THR A 869 20.01 19.13 4.65
C THR A 869 19.04 20.15 4.04
N CYS A 870 19.55 21.32 3.67
CA CYS A 870 18.77 22.38 2.99
C CYS A 870 19.62 23.23 2.05
N LYS A 871 20.74 22.69 1.53
CA LYS A 871 21.69 23.35 0.63
C LYS A 871 21.17 23.43 -0.80
N ASP A 872 20.57 22.37 -1.30
CA ASP A 872 20.10 22.24 -2.68
C ASP A 872 18.87 23.14 -2.87
N ARG A 873 18.00 23.21 -1.84
CA ARG A 873 16.92 24.19 -1.74
C ARG A 873 17.41 25.63 -1.96
N GLU A 874 18.52 26.03 -1.32
CA GLU A 874 19.05 27.40 -1.49
C GLU A 874 19.51 27.66 -2.92
N ILE A 875 20.20 26.70 -3.54
CA ILE A 875 20.65 26.82 -4.93
C ILE A 875 19.45 27.00 -5.86
N MET A 876 18.40 26.18 -5.72
CA MET A 876 17.24 26.22 -6.61
C MET A 876 16.43 27.52 -6.49
N ARG A 877 16.24 28.06 -5.28
CA ARG A 877 15.42 29.27 -5.10
C ARG A 877 16.17 30.59 -5.26
N LYS A 878 17.51 30.61 -5.15
CA LYS A 878 18.31 31.86 -5.16
C LYS A 878 19.35 31.95 -6.26
N ASP A 879 19.96 30.83 -6.67
CA ASP A 879 20.96 30.76 -7.75
C ASP A 879 20.55 29.75 -8.86
N PRO A 880 19.29 29.76 -9.36
CA PRO A 880 18.81 28.73 -10.30
C PRO A 880 19.56 28.71 -11.62
N HIS A 881 20.01 29.88 -12.13
CA HIS A 881 20.76 29.96 -13.38
C HIS A 881 22.12 29.25 -13.31
N LYS A 882 22.76 29.23 -12.14
CA LYS A 882 24.01 28.50 -11.92
C LYS A 882 23.81 27.00 -12.05
N LEU A 883 22.68 26.49 -11.55
CA LEU A 883 22.27 25.09 -11.75
C LEU A 883 21.98 24.79 -13.22
N ILE A 884 21.20 25.62 -13.91
CA ILE A 884 20.84 25.42 -15.32
C ILE A 884 22.09 25.47 -16.23
N GLU A 885 23.00 26.41 -15.98
CA GLU A 885 24.29 26.46 -16.67
C GLU A 885 25.10 25.18 -16.37
N GLY A 886 25.10 24.73 -15.12
CA GLY A 886 25.68 23.46 -14.71
C GLY A 886 25.12 22.27 -15.50
N CYS A 887 23.80 22.21 -15.69
CA CYS A 887 23.17 21.18 -16.49
C CYS A 887 23.72 21.16 -17.92
N LEU A 888 23.87 22.32 -18.55
CA LEU A 888 24.44 22.42 -19.91
C LEU A 888 25.91 21.98 -19.95
N VAL A 889 26.74 22.44 -19.01
CA VAL A 889 28.18 22.13 -18.98
C VAL A 889 28.41 20.64 -18.70
N VAL A 890 27.74 20.09 -17.69
CA VAL A 890 27.84 18.66 -17.34
C VAL A 890 27.16 17.78 -18.40
N GLY A 891 26.03 18.23 -18.95
CA GLY A 891 25.36 17.60 -20.08
C GLY A 891 26.30 17.48 -21.27
N ARG A 892 26.98 18.58 -21.64
CA ARG A 892 27.98 18.59 -22.72
C ARG A 892 29.16 17.67 -22.43
N ALA A 893 29.63 17.60 -21.18
CA ALA A 893 30.72 16.71 -20.77
C ALA A 893 30.36 15.23 -20.96
N MET A 894 29.09 14.86 -20.79
CA MET A 894 28.59 13.48 -20.96
C MET A 894 27.89 13.24 -22.30
N ASN A 895 27.89 14.25 -23.18
CA ASN A 895 27.13 14.28 -24.43
C ASN A 895 25.64 13.92 -24.24
N ALA A 896 25.02 14.42 -23.18
CA ALA A 896 23.60 14.22 -22.88
C ALA A 896 22.70 15.01 -23.85
N ASN A 897 21.54 14.49 -24.21
CA ASN A 897 20.57 15.20 -25.04
C ASN A 897 19.66 16.12 -24.22
N ALA A 898 19.43 15.76 -22.95
CA ALA A 898 18.63 16.57 -22.04
C ALA A 898 19.05 16.37 -20.58
N ALA A 899 18.68 17.33 -19.74
CA ALA A 899 18.69 17.22 -18.30
C ALA A 899 17.27 17.06 -17.75
N TYR A 900 17.07 16.11 -16.85
CA TYR A 900 15.88 16.00 -16.01
C TYR A 900 16.24 16.40 -14.58
N ILE A 901 15.72 17.51 -14.10
CA ILE A 901 15.86 17.95 -12.72
C ILE A 901 14.70 17.34 -11.93
N TYR A 902 14.99 16.33 -11.12
CA TYR A 902 14.02 15.71 -10.23
C TYR A 902 13.97 16.50 -8.93
N ILE A 903 12.97 17.36 -8.79
CA ILE A 903 12.79 18.22 -7.63
C ILE A 903 11.80 17.59 -6.64
N ARG A 904 12.08 17.75 -5.35
CA ARG A 904 11.21 17.31 -4.26
C ARG A 904 9.77 17.79 -4.45
N GLY A 905 8.79 16.96 -4.10
CA GLY A 905 7.37 17.32 -4.20
C GLY A 905 7.00 18.54 -3.35
N GLU A 906 7.54 18.62 -2.13
CA GLU A 906 7.30 19.70 -1.18
C GLU A 906 7.94 21.04 -1.60
N PHE A 907 8.92 21.02 -2.51
CA PHE A 907 9.63 22.20 -3.01
C PHE A 907 8.90 22.85 -4.19
N TYR A 908 7.62 23.15 -4.01
CA TYR A 908 6.81 23.77 -5.07
C TYR A 908 7.32 25.17 -5.43
N HIS A 909 7.61 26.02 -4.44
CA HIS A 909 8.12 27.37 -4.67
C HIS A 909 9.46 27.36 -5.42
N GLU A 910 10.39 26.52 -4.96
CA GLU A 910 11.69 26.31 -5.59
C GLU A 910 11.52 25.84 -7.04
N ALA A 911 10.56 24.93 -7.31
CA ALA A 911 10.23 24.47 -8.67
C ALA A 911 9.73 25.60 -9.56
N THR A 912 8.83 26.46 -9.05
CA THR A 912 8.31 27.62 -9.79
C THR A 912 9.42 28.61 -10.12
N VAL A 913 10.30 28.90 -9.17
CA VAL A 913 11.46 29.79 -9.38
C VAL A 913 12.40 29.20 -10.42
N LEU A 914 12.73 27.91 -10.31
CA LEU A 914 13.60 27.23 -11.26
C LEU A 914 12.98 27.15 -12.66
N GLN A 915 11.68 26.87 -12.77
CA GLN A 915 10.97 26.85 -14.06
C GLN A 915 10.97 28.24 -14.72
N ARG A 916 10.82 29.31 -13.95
CA ARG A 916 10.95 30.68 -14.48
C ARG A 916 12.35 30.92 -15.02
N ALA A 917 13.41 30.55 -14.29
CA ALA A 917 14.78 30.68 -14.75
C ALA A 917 15.09 29.81 -15.99
N ILE A 918 14.49 28.61 -16.09
CA ILE A 918 14.55 27.76 -17.29
C ILE A 918 13.90 28.48 -18.48
N ASN A 919 12.71 29.06 -18.29
CA ASN A 919 12.02 29.81 -19.34
C ASN A 919 12.86 31.01 -19.81
N GLU A 920 13.47 31.76 -18.90
CA GLU A 920 14.39 32.85 -19.22
C GLU A 920 15.61 32.36 -20.03
N ALA A 921 16.19 31.22 -19.66
CA ALA A 921 17.31 30.61 -20.37
C ALA A 921 16.93 30.14 -21.79
N TYR A 922 15.72 29.58 -21.98
CA TYR A 922 15.18 29.25 -23.30
C TYR A 922 14.94 30.50 -24.15
N GLN A 923 14.31 31.54 -23.59
CA GLN A 923 14.05 32.80 -24.29
C GLN A 923 15.35 33.49 -24.74
N ALA A 924 16.41 33.39 -23.94
CA ALA A 924 17.73 33.94 -24.27
C ALA A 924 18.55 33.02 -25.21
N GLY A 925 18.05 31.86 -25.61
CA GLY A 925 18.77 30.90 -26.46
C GLY A 925 20.00 30.27 -25.79
N LEU A 926 20.03 30.24 -24.44
CA LEU A 926 21.12 29.68 -23.65
C LEU A 926 21.04 28.15 -23.57
N ILE A 927 19.81 27.61 -23.60
CA ILE A 927 19.48 26.19 -23.67
C ILE A 927 18.45 25.95 -24.78
N GLY A 928 18.13 24.68 -25.03
CA GLY A 928 17.27 24.25 -26.13
C GLY A 928 18.07 23.97 -27.40
N LYS A 929 17.45 24.25 -28.54
CA LYS A 929 18.10 24.07 -29.84
C LYS A 929 19.27 25.04 -30.00
N ASN A 930 20.43 24.53 -30.37
CA ASN A 930 21.66 25.30 -30.55
C ASN A 930 22.02 26.12 -29.29
N ALA A 931 22.09 25.44 -28.14
CA ALA A 931 22.37 26.04 -26.83
C ALA A 931 23.61 26.95 -26.87
N CYS A 932 23.45 28.21 -26.45
CA CYS A 932 24.48 29.26 -26.50
C CYS A 932 25.08 29.51 -27.91
N GLY A 933 24.42 29.11 -28.98
CA GLY A 933 24.91 29.24 -30.36
C GLY A 933 26.13 28.37 -30.67
N THR A 934 26.21 27.18 -30.09
CA THR A 934 27.36 26.25 -30.16
C THR A 934 27.21 25.11 -31.18
N GLY A 935 26.00 24.89 -31.69
CA GLY A 935 25.61 23.73 -32.50
C GLY A 935 25.17 22.51 -31.67
N TYR A 936 25.14 22.61 -30.34
CA TYR A 936 24.72 21.54 -29.44
C TYR A 936 23.28 21.76 -28.97
N ASP A 937 22.41 20.79 -29.21
CA ASP A 937 21.02 20.81 -28.75
C ASP A 937 20.93 20.22 -27.34
N PHE A 938 20.31 20.94 -26.41
CA PHE A 938 20.24 20.50 -25.01
C PHE A 938 19.02 21.07 -24.28
N ASP A 939 18.06 20.21 -23.97
CA ASP A 939 16.84 20.58 -23.23
C ASP A 939 16.96 20.37 -21.71
N VAL A 940 16.20 21.13 -20.94
CA VAL A 940 16.13 21.00 -19.47
C VAL A 940 14.68 20.88 -19.05
N TYR A 941 14.35 19.76 -18.41
CA TYR A 941 13.03 19.44 -17.90
C TYR A 941 13.03 19.42 -16.38
N ILE A 942 11.93 19.86 -15.76
CA ILE A 942 11.66 19.65 -14.33
C ILE A 942 10.68 18.49 -14.20
N HIS A 943 10.98 17.56 -13.29
CA HIS A 943 10.06 16.52 -12.85
C HIS A 943 9.90 16.65 -11.33
N ARG A 944 8.66 16.72 -10.84
CA ARG A 944 8.39 16.84 -9.40
C ARG A 944 8.10 15.47 -8.80
N GLY A 945 8.75 15.15 -7.69
CA GLY A 945 8.40 14.00 -6.85
C GLY A 945 7.13 14.24 -6.03
N MET A 946 6.82 13.33 -5.10
CA MET A 946 5.63 13.40 -4.24
C MET A 946 5.95 12.94 -2.80
N GLY A 947 6.95 13.56 -2.17
CA GLY A 947 7.26 13.39 -0.74
C GLY A 947 7.79 12.01 -0.34
N ALA A 948 8.85 11.53 -0.99
CA ALA A 948 9.47 10.25 -0.66
C ALA A 948 11.00 10.35 -0.65
N TYR A 949 11.63 10.28 0.52
CA TYR A 949 13.09 10.35 0.67
C TYR A 949 13.82 9.25 -0.12
N ILE A 950 13.23 8.06 -0.23
CA ILE A 950 13.79 6.97 -1.04
C ILE A 950 13.91 7.34 -2.53
N CYS A 951 13.10 8.26 -3.04
CA CYS A 951 13.24 8.77 -4.41
C CYS A 951 14.45 9.69 -4.58
N GLY A 952 15.12 10.09 -3.49
CA GLY A 952 16.44 10.71 -3.52
C GLY A 952 17.59 9.72 -3.80
N GLU A 953 17.36 8.40 -3.78
CA GLU A 953 18.37 7.41 -4.20
C GLU A 953 18.46 7.34 -5.73
N GLU A 954 19.68 7.18 -6.27
CA GLU A 954 19.97 7.26 -7.71
C GLU A 954 19.10 6.38 -8.62
N THR A 955 18.89 5.09 -8.33
CA THR A 955 18.08 4.23 -9.21
C THR A 955 16.59 4.32 -8.90
N SER A 956 16.23 4.61 -7.65
CA SER A 956 14.85 4.91 -7.25
C SER A 956 14.31 6.17 -7.93
N LEU A 957 15.14 7.22 -8.02
CA LEU A 957 14.83 8.47 -8.69
C LEU A 957 14.51 8.23 -10.17
N ILE A 958 15.32 7.40 -10.84
CA ILE A 958 15.09 6.99 -12.22
C ILE A 958 13.73 6.29 -12.37
N GLU A 959 13.41 5.33 -11.51
CA GLU A 959 12.11 4.64 -11.52
C GLU A 959 10.94 5.60 -11.29
N SER A 960 11.12 6.59 -10.40
CA SER A 960 10.09 7.61 -10.15
C SER A 960 9.85 8.50 -11.38
N ILE A 961 10.89 8.93 -12.10
CA ILE A 961 10.72 9.71 -13.35
C ILE A 961 10.01 8.86 -14.42
N GLU A 962 10.27 7.55 -14.46
CA GLU A 962 9.61 6.62 -15.38
C GLU A 962 8.13 6.36 -15.05
N GLY A 963 7.57 7.01 -14.03
CA GLY A 963 6.17 6.85 -13.62
C GLY A 963 5.91 5.55 -12.86
N LYS A 964 6.96 4.92 -12.32
CA LYS A 964 6.85 3.74 -11.45
C LYS A 964 6.99 4.15 -9.99
N ALA A 965 6.75 3.21 -9.08
CA ALA A 965 7.07 3.43 -7.67
C ALA A 965 8.58 3.63 -7.48
N GLY A 966 8.98 4.55 -6.61
CA GLY A 966 10.38 4.81 -6.23
C GLY A 966 11.02 3.66 -5.46
N LYS A 967 11.23 2.54 -6.14
CA LYS A 967 11.86 1.33 -5.64
C LYS A 967 13.19 1.15 -6.36
N PRO A 968 14.34 1.21 -5.66
CA PRO A 968 15.65 1.10 -6.28
C PRO A 968 15.82 -0.14 -7.17
N ARG A 969 16.56 0.02 -8.27
CA ARG A 969 17.06 -1.10 -9.08
C ARG A 969 18.30 -1.71 -8.43
N LEU A 970 18.45 -3.03 -8.55
CA LEU A 970 19.69 -3.72 -8.21
C LEU A 970 20.81 -3.28 -9.17
N LYS A 971 22.02 -3.05 -8.63
CA LYS A 971 23.23 -2.77 -9.42
C LYS A 971 24.09 -4.04 -9.42
N PRO A 972 24.46 -4.62 -10.59
CA PRO A 972 24.21 -4.18 -11.97
C PRO A 972 22.79 -4.51 -12.51
N PRO A 973 22.31 -3.80 -13.58
CA PRO A 973 23.04 -2.83 -14.40
C PRO A 973 23.16 -1.43 -13.78
N PHE A 974 24.28 -0.75 -14.04
CA PHE A 974 24.49 0.63 -13.60
C PHE A 974 23.75 1.64 -14.50
N PRO A 975 23.31 2.80 -13.97
CA PRO A 975 22.59 3.82 -14.75
C PRO A 975 23.33 4.30 -16.01
N ALA A 976 24.67 4.35 -15.98
CA ALA A 976 25.49 4.77 -17.11
C ALA A 976 25.35 3.82 -18.33
N ALA A 977 24.88 2.58 -18.13
CA ALA A 977 24.58 1.64 -19.21
C ALA A 977 23.07 1.59 -19.52
N VAL A 978 22.24 1.43 -18.48
CA VAL A 978 20.78 1.31 -18.56
C VAL A 978 20.15 2.10 -17.40
N GLY A 979 19.86 3.37 -17.66
CA GLY A 979 19.28 4.31 -16.71
C GLY A 979 17.86 4.70 -17.08
N LEU A 980 17.59 6.00 -17.16
CA LEU A 980 16.28 6.58 -17.44
C LEU A 980 15.77 6.16 -18.82
N PHE A 981 14.55 5.61 -18.87
CA PHE A 981 13.92 5.06 -20.07
C PHE A 981 14.77 3.98 -20.77
N GLY A 982 15.57 3.23 -20.00
CA GLY A 982 16.52 2.25 -20.54
C GLY A 982 17.73 2.85 -21.26
N CYS A 983 17.91 4.17 -21.18
CA CYS A 983 18.96 4.92 -21.85
C CYS A 983 20.15 5.22 -20.90
N PRO A 984 21.38 5.36 -21.42
CA PRO A 984 22.53 5.76 -20.61
C PRO A 984 22.25 7.06 -19.85
N SER A 985 22.36 7.00 -18.52
CA SER A 985 22.03 8.14 -17.66
C SER A 985 23.00 8.26 -16.48
N THR A 986 23.25 9.49 -16.05
CA THR A 986 23.99 9.74 -14.79
C THR A 986 23.17 10.61 -13.86
N VAL A 987 22.98 10.13 -12.63
CA VAL A 987 22.35 10.91 -11.56
C VAL A 987 23.41 11.67 -10.77
N THR A 988 23.21 12.96 -10.52
CA THR A 988 24.16 13.79 -9.76
C THR A 988 23.44 14.89 -8.99
N ASN A 989 23.91 15.22 -7.78
CA ASN A 989 23.27 16.19 -6.89
C ASN A 989 23.43 17.64 -7.43
N VAL A 990 22.43 18.48 -7.16
CA VAL A 990 22.37 19.92 -7.50
C VAL A 990 23.70 20.66 -7.28
N GLU A 991 24.28 20.59 -6.07
CA GLU A 991 25.52 21.28 -5.73
C GLU A 991 26.69 20.82 -6.62
N THR A 992 26.77 19.53 -6.96
CA THR A 992 27.85 18.99 -7.79
C THR A 992 27.77 19.54 -9.22
N VAL A 993 26.55 19.68 -9.74
CA VAL A 993 26.29 20.20 -11.09
C VAL A 993 26.56 21.70 -11.12
N ALA A 994 26.03 22.44 -10.14
CA ALA A 994 26.10 23.91 -10.12
C ALA A 994 27.52 24.46 -9.92
N VAL A 995 28.45 23.72 -9.30
CA VAL A 995 29.84 24.18 -9.18
C VAL A 995 30.63 24.03 -10.48
N CYS A 996 30.25 23.11 -11.38
CA CYS A 996 31.03 22.76 -12.55
C CYS A 996 31.32 23.94 -13.50
N PRO A 997 30.37 24.83 -13.86
CA PRO A 997 30.65 25.98 -14.70
C PRO A 997 31.71 26.91 -14.11
N THR A 998 31.65 27.14 -12.80
CA THR A 998 32.61 28.00 -12.09
C THR A 998 34.01 27.36 -12.06
N ILE A 999 34.11 26.04 -11.89
CA ILE A 999 35.38 25.31 -12.01
C ILE A 999 35.95 25.48 -13.42
N MET A 1000 35.13 25.36 -14.47
CA MET A 1000 35.59 25.54 -15.86
C MET A 1000 36.07 26.97 -16.14
N ARG A 1001 35.45 27.98 -15.50
CA ARG A 1001 35.83 29.39 -15.65
C ARG A 1001 37.09 29.77 -14.88
N ARG A 1002 37.19 29.34 -13.62
CA ARG A 1002 38.29 29.71 -12.70
C ARG A 1002 39.49 28.78 -12.78
N GLY A 1003 39.30 27.59 -13.33
CA GLY A 1003 40.32 26.56 -13.52
C GLY A 1003 40.29 25.49 -12.43
N ALA A 1004 40.62 24.26 -12.82
CA ALA A 1004 40.69 23.11 -11.93
C ALA A 1004 41.65 23.31 -10.75
N SER A 1005 42.81 23.95 -10.99
CA SER A 1005 43.84 24.21 -9.97
C SER A 1005 43.38 25.16 -8.86
N TRP A 1006 42.52 26.13 -9.18
CA TRP A 1006 41.94 27.01 -8.17
C TRP A 1006 41.03 26.21 -7.23
N PHE A 1007 40.15 25.36 -7.78
CA PHE A 1007 39.25 24.56 -6.95
C PHE A 1007 40.01 23.49 -6.14
N SER A 1008 41.00 22.82 -6.74
CA SER A 1008 41.82 21.83 -6.04
C SER A 1008 42.79 22.44 -5.04
N SER A 1009 43.01 23.76 -5.09
CA SER A 1009 43.77 24.46 -4.08
C SER A 1009 43.05 24.52 -2.74
N PHE A 1010 41.75 24.28 -2.64
CA PHE A 1010 41.02 24.26 -1.37
C PHE A 1010 40.90 22.86 -0.78
N GLY A 1011 40.88 22.76 0.55
CA GLY A 1011 40.73 21.51 1.28
C GLY A 1011 41.99 20.66 1.36
N ALA A 1012 41.89 19.55 2.08
CA ALA A 1012 42.96 18.55 2.16
C ALA A 1012 43.11 17.78 0.84
N GLU A 1013 44.24 17.08 0.69
CA GLU A 1013 44.45 16.19 -0.45
C GLU A 1013 43.30 15.17 -0.54
N ARG A 1014 42.80 14.91 -1.76
CA ARG A 1014 41.62 14.06 -2.05
C ARG A 1014 40.28 14.57 -1.48
N ASN A 1015 40.26 15.75 -0.86
CA ASN A 1015 39.08 16.39 -0.28
C ASN A 1015 38.94 17.82 -0.80
N SER A 1016 39.13 17.98 -2.10
CA SER A 1016 39.25 19.29 -2.74
C SER A 1016 37.95 20.09 -2.83
N GLY A 1017 38.11 21.40 -2.74
CA GLY A 1017 37.10 22.40 -3.09
C GLY A 1017 36.36 23.02 -1.91
N THR A 1018 35.23 23.65 -2.22
CA THR A 1018 34.29 24.20 -1.24
C THR A 1018 33.11 23.24 -1.04
N LYS A 1019 32.37 23.45 0.05
CA LYS A 1019 31.16 22.70 0.40
C LYS A 1019 30.14 23.61 1.06
N LEU A 1020 28.86 23.43 0.69
CA LEU A 1020 27.75 23.99 1.46
C LEU A 1020 27.52 23.16 2.72
N PHE A 1021 27.69 23.78 3.89
CA PHE A 1021 27.39 23.21 5.20
C PHE A 1021 26.03 23.70 5.68
N CYS A 1022 25.16 22.77 6.11
CA CYS A 1022 23.87 23.10 6.72
C CYS A 1022 23.96 22.86 8.22
N ILE A 1023 24.20 23.90 9.02
CA ILE A 1023 24.33 23.77 10.47
C ILE A 1023 22.96 23.99 11.12
N SER A 1024 22.49 22.97 11.83
CA SER A 1024 21.15 22.91 12.45
C SER A 1024 21.22 22.37 13.88
N GLY A 1025 20.08 22.37 14.58
CA GLY A 1025 19.99 21.89 15.96
C GLY A 1025 20.34 22.97 17.00
N HIS A 1026 21.04 22.59 18.07
CA HIS A 1026 21.28 23.41 19.27
C HIS A 1026 22.50 24.35 19.13
N VAL A 1027 22.51 25.17 18.09
CA VAL A 1027 23.46 26.30 17.91
C VAL A 1027 22.74 27.64 18.10
N ASN A 1028 23.49 28.72 18.33
CA ASN A 1028 22.88 30.04 18.55
C ASN A 1028 22.22 30.60 17.28
N ASN A 1029 22.86 30.43 16.11
CA ASN A 1029 22.35 30.88 14.81
C ASN A 1029 22.46 29.76 13.77
N PRO A 1030 21.46 28.88 13.64
CA PRO A 1030 21.42 27.88 12.58
C PRO A 1030 21.47 28.53 11.20
N CYS A 1031 22.34 28.03 10.31
CA CYS A 1031 22.51 28.61 8.97
C CYS A 1031 23.05 27.61 7.95
N THR A 1032 22.83 27.92 6.67
CA THR A 1032 23.54 27.28 5.55
C THR A 1032 24.63 28.21 5.06
N VAL A 1033 25.87 27.74 5.00
CA VAL A 1033 27.03 28.54 4.59
C VAL A 1033 27.94 27.72 3.68
N GLU A 1034 28.43 28.33 2.60
CA GLU A 1034 29.54 27.74 1.83
C GLU A 1034 30.82 27.88 2.65
N GLU A 1035 31.73 26.93 2.66
CA GLU A 1035 33.03 27.11 3.31
C GLU A 1035 34.06 26.18 2.69
N GLU A 1036 35.34 26.36 3.01
CA GLU A 1036 36.41 25.46 2.55
C GLU A 1036 36.16 24.03 3.08
N MET A 1037 36.36 23.02 2.23
CA MET A 1037 36.48 21.64 2.71
C MET A 1037 37.61 21.53 3.74
N SER A 1038 37.52 20.55 4.64
CA SER A 1038 38.50 20.31 5.70
C SER A 1038 38.58 21.41 6.78
N ILE A 1039 37.64 22.36 6.82
CA ILE A 1039 37.50 23.27 7.97
C ILE A 1039 37.29 22.48 9.28
N PRO A 1040 37.92 22.86 10.41
CA PRO A 1040 37.62 22.23 11.69
C PRO A 1040 36.14 22.41 12.07
N LEU A 1041 35.49 21.33 12.53
CA LEU A 1041 34.07 21.34 12.91
C LEU A 1041 33.75 22.40 13.97
N ARG A 1042 34.64 22.54 14.97
CA ARG A 1042 34.50 23.58 15.99
C ARG A 1042 34.58 24.98 15.41
N GLU A 1043 35.54 25.23 14.53
CA GLU A 1043 35.71 26.53 13.88
C GLU A 1043 34.50 26.89 13.02
N LEU A 1044 33.96 25.91 12.28
CA LEU A 1044 32.73 26.09 11.49
C LEU A 1044 31.56 26.54 12.38
N ILE A 1045 31.30 25.85 13.50
CA ILE A 1045 30.20 26.16 14.42
C ILE A 1045 30.42 27.49 15.15
N ASP A 1046 31.61 27.72 15.70
CA ASP A 1046 31.93 28.93 16.47
C ASP A 1046 31.88 30.18 15.57
N ARG A 1047 32.45 30.12 14.36
CA ARG A 1047 32.52 31.26 13.43
C ARG A 1047 31.17 31.60 12.79
N HIS A 1048 30.48 30.60 12.22
CA HIS A 1048 29.32 30.87 11.36
C HIS A 1048 27.99 30.83 12.11
N CYS A 1049 27.90 30.06 13.19
CA CYS A 1049 26.66 29.92 13.96
C CYS A 1049 26.70 30.64 15.32
N GLY A 1050 27.83 31.27 15.67
CA GLY A 1050 28.02 31.90 16.97
C GLY A 1050 28.17 30.89 18.11
N GLY A 1051 28.58 29.66 17.82
CA GLY A 1051 28.81 28.61 18.80
C GLY A 1051 27.57 27.78 19.18
N VAL A 1052 27.82 26.74 19.98
CA VAL A 1052 26.79 25.87 20.59
C VAL A 1052 25.99 26.67 21.63
N ARG A 1053 24.69 26.38 21.77
CA ARG A 1053 23.86 26.98 22.81
C ARG A 1053 24.44 26.71 24.20
N GLY A 1054 24.76 27.77 24.95
CA GLY A 1054 25.42 27.64 26.26
C GLY A 1054 26.94 27.42 26.21
N GLY A 1055 27.56 27.55 25.04
CA GLY A 1055 29.01 27.41 24.84
C GLY A 1055 29.45 25.98 24.46
N TRP A 1056 30.68 25.86 23.95
CA TRP A 1056 31.23 24.59 23.44
C TRP A 1056 31.25 23.46 24.49
N ASP A 1057 31.43 23.80 25.76
CA ASP A 1057 31.41 22.81 26.85
C ASP A 1057 30.01 22.22 27.10
N ASN A 1058 28.96 22.87 26.60
CA ASN A 1058 27.59 22.35 26.63
C ASN A 1058 27.31 21.39 25.47
N LEU A 1059 28.25 21.16 24.55
CA LEU A 1059 28.09 20.18 23.48
C LEU A 1059 28.01 18.75 24.05
N LEU A 1060 27.01 17.99 23.60
CA LEU A 1060 26.91 16.55 23.85
C LEU A 1060 27.49 15.79 22.66
N ALA A 1061 26.92 16.02 21.48
CA ALA A 1061 27.23 15.27 20.27
C ALA A 1061 26.86 16.02 18.99
N VAL A 1062 27.39 15.56 17.86
CA VAL A 1062 27.08 16.10 16.53
C VAL A 1062 26.85 14.94 15.56
N ILE A 1063 25.85 15.06 14.70
CA ILE A 1063 25.75 14.26 13.48
C ILE A 1063 26.31 15.11 12.35
N PRO A 1064 27.48 14.78 11.77
CA PRO A 1064 28.23 15.72 10.94
C PRO A 1064 27.73 15.80 9.48
N GLY A 1065 27.02 14.78 8.99
CA GLY A 1065 26.78 14.60 7.56
C GLY A 1065 25.35 14.30 7.15
N GLY A 1066 24.36 14.79 7.89
CA GLY A 1066 22.96 14.41 7.74
C GLY A 1066 22.64 13.16 8.56
N SER A 1067 21.35 12.93 8.79
CA SER A 1067 20.87 11.86 9.68
C SER A 1067 21.39 10.46 9.38
N SER A 1068 21.85 10.20 8.15
CA SER A 1068 22.38 8.91 7.72
C SER A 1068 23.74 8.58 8.32
N THR A 1069 24.44 9.57 8.88
CA THR A 1069 25.81 9.40 9.39
C THR A 1069 25.83 9.10 10.89
N PRO A 1070 26.76 8.26 11.39
CA PRO A 1070 26.92 8.01 12.82
C PRO A 1070 27.15 9.30 13.60
N VAL A 1071 26.50 9.42 14.76
CA VAL A 1071 26.75 10.50 15.72
C VAL A 1071 28.16 10.40 16.30
N ILE A 1072 28.82 11.54 16.49
CA ILE A 1072 30.13 11.65 17.15
C ILE A 1072 30.01 12.46 18.45
N PRO A 1073 30.66 12.03 19.55
CA PRO A 1073 30.61 12.74 20.82
C PRO A 1073 31.54 13.97 20.80
N LYS A 1074 31.34 14.89 21.75
CA LYS A 1074 32.19 16.10 21.90
C LYS A 1074 33.69 15.81 21.81
N SER A 1075 34.18 14.74 22.45
CA SER A 1075 35.60 14.40 22.48
C SER A 1075 36.21 14.14 21.10
N VAL A 1076 35.42 13.64 20.16
CA VAL A 1076 35.82 13.47 18.75
C VAL A 1076 35.67 14.80 18.01
N CYS A 1077 34.60 15.54 18.28
CA CYS A 1077 34.32 16.84 17.66
C CYS A 1077 35.42 17.88 17.90
N ASP A 1078 36.11 17.82 19.05
CA ASP A 1078 37.14 18.80 19.45
C ASP A 1078 38.26 18.97 18.42
N ASN A 1079 38.62 17.91 17.67
CA ASN A 1079 39.69 17.92 16.66
C ASN A 1079 39.22 17.44 15.27
N GLN A 1080 37.92 17.40 15.02
CA GLN A 1080 37.39 16.85 13.77
C GLN A 1080 37.47 17.84 12.62
N LEU A 1081 38.01 17.41 11.48
CA LEU A 1081 37.93 18.15 10.21
C LEU A 1081 36.69 17.74 9.42
N MET A 1082 36.07 18.72 8.74
CA MET A 1082 34.86 18.54 7.94
C MET A 1082 35.20 18.18 6.48
N ASP A 1083 35.71 16.97 6.29
CA ASP A 1083 35.92 16.36 4.98
C ASP A 1083 35.58 14.86 4.97
N PHE A 1084 35.59 14.22 3.79
CA PHE A 1084 35.13 12.84 3.66
C PHE A 1084 36.05 11.85 4.37
N ASP A 1085 37.36 12.03 4.27
CA ASP A 1085 38.33 11.03 4.72
C ASP A 1085 38.54 11.15 6.25
N SER A 1086 38.66 12.36 6.79
CA SER A 1086 38.79 12.59 8.24
C SER A 1086 37.56 12.14 9.02
N LEU A 1087 36.35 12.32 8.46
CA LEU A 1087 35.11 11.84 9.12
C LEU A 1087 34.98 10.32 9.02
N LYS A 1088 35.43 9.72 7.91
CA LYS A 1088 35.50 8.26 7.77
C LYS A 1088 36.45 7.64 8.79
N ASP A 1089 37.61 8.24 9.01
CA ASP A 1089 38.60 7.78 9.99
C ASP A 1089 38.05 7.85 11.43
N SER A 1090 37.17 8.81 11.71
CA SER A 1090 36.40 8.91 12.95
C SER A 1090 35.16 8.01 13.00
N GLN A 1091 35.05 7.03 12.10
CA GLN A 1091 33.95 6.06 12.00
C GLN A 1091 32.57 6.72 11.81
N THR A 1092 32.54 7.85 11.10
CA THR A 1092 31.32 8.51 10.64
C THR A 1092 31.46 8.86 9.15
N GLY A 1093 30.67 9.78 8.62
CA GLY A 1093 30.75 10.22 7.23
C GLY A 1093 30.44 11.69 7.08
N LEU A 1094 30.93 12.30 5.99
CA LEU A 1094 30.57 13.68 5.64
C LEU A 1094 29.14 13.80 5.11
N GLY A 1095 28.63 12.73 4.48
CA GLY A 1095 27.30 12.72 3.86
C GLY A 1095 27.02 13.99 3.05
N THR A 1096 25.91 14.68 3.33
CA THR A 1096 25.53 15.93 2.66
C THR A 1096 26.20 17.17 3.23
N ALA A 1097 27.02 17.02 4.29
CA ALA A 1097 27.54 18.06 5.16
C ALA A 1097 26.45 18.84 5.93
N ALA A 1098 25.36 18.16 6.26
CA ALA A 1098 24.35 18.64 7.19
C ALA A 1098 24.74 18.36 8.65
N VAL A 1099 25.21 19.40 9.34
CA VAL A 1099 25.72 19.32 10.70
C VAL A 1099 24.57 19.52 11.69
N ILE A 1100 24.11 18.44 12.33
CA ILE A 1100 23.06 18.48 13.36
C ILE A 1100 23.72 18.48 14.73
N VAL A 1101 23.68 19.63 15.42
CA VAL A 1101 24.32 19.84 16.72
C VAL A 1101 23.35 19.53 17.86
N MET A 1102 23.79 18.75 18.85
CA MET A 1102 23.00 18.39 20.04
C MET A 1102 23.77 18.78 21.30
N ASP A 1103 23.18 19.67 22.11
CA ASP A 1103 23.72 20.05 23.42
C ASP A 1103 23.32 19.05 24.52
N LYS A 1104 23.89 19.19 25.72
CA LYS A 1104 23.66 18.30 26.88
C LYS A 1104 22.22 18.29 27.42
N SER A 1105 21.35 19.19 26.97
CA SER A 1105 19.93 19.16 27.33
C SER A 1105 19.11 18.16 26.49
N THR A 1106 19.75 17.55 25.49
CA THR A 1106 19.11 16.62 24.56
C THR A 1106 19.10 15.20 25.11
N ASP A 1107 17.95 14.53 25.06
CA ASP A 1107 17.90 13.06 25.13
C ASP A 1107 18.33 12.50 23.77
N ILE A 1108 19.61 12.11 23.67
CA ILE A 1108 20.20 11.65 22.42
C ILE A 1108 19.58 10.34 21.94
N VAL A 1109 19.19 9.47 22.86
CA VAL A 1109 18.55 8.19 22.53
C VAL A 1109 17.16 8.44 21.93
N ARG A 1110 16.40 9.44 22.44
CA ARG A 1110 15.14 9.89 21.83
C ARG A 1110 15.36 10.53 20.46
N ALA A 1111 16.42 11.33 20.30
CA ALA A 1111 16.75 11.92 18.99
C ALA A 1111 17.02 10.83 17.94
N ILE A 1112 17.83 9.82 18.26
CA ILE A 1112 18.12 8.69 17.37
C ILE A 1112 16.89 7.79 17.16
N SER A 1113 16.07 7.57 18.19
CA SER A 1113 14.77 6.89 18.07
C SER A 1113 13.85 7.58 17.06
N ARG A 1114 13.82 8.93 17.06
CA ARG A 1114 13.08 9.71 16.06
C ARG A 1114 13.64 9.54 14.64
N LEU A 1115 14.96 9.40 14.49
CA LEU A 1115 15.58 9.07 13.19
C LEU A 1115 15.22 7.65 12.73
N SER A 1116 15.23 6.66 13.62
CA SER A 1116 14.78 5.31 13.28
C SER A 1116 13.32 5.29 12.83
N LYS A 1117 12.45 6.10 13.47
CA LYS A 1117 11.05 6.30 13.02
C LYS A 1117 10.96 6.96 11.64
N PHE A 1118 11.84 7.93 11.33
CA PHE A 1118 11.93 8.53 10.00
C PHE A 1118 12.30 7.48 8.95
N TYR A 1119 13.35 6.70 9.16
CA TYR A 1119 13.77 5.69 8.19
C TYR A 1119 12.77 4.53 8.01
N LYS A 1120 12.03 4.18 9.06
CA LYS A 1120 10.89 3.25 8.95
C LYS A 1120 9.81 3.82 8.02
N HIS A 1121 9.49 5.11 8.13
CA HIS A 1121 8.47 5.79 7.32
C HIS A 1121 8.92 5.91 5.85
N GLU A 1122 10.18 6.29 5.65
CA GLU A 1122 10.76 6.61 4.35
C GLU A 1122 11.37 5.40 3.61
N SER A 1123 11.18 4.18 4.11
CA SER A 1123 11.62 2.95 3.45
C SER A 1123 10.57 2.46 2.45
N CYS A 1124 10.95 2.26 1.18
CA CYS A 1124 10.04 1.76 0.13
C CYS A 1124 9.55 0.31 0.31
N GLY A 1125 10.11 -0.41 1.29
CA GLY A 1125 9.72 -1.78 1.62
C GLY A 1125 10.07 -2.85 0.58
N GLN A 1126 10.96 -2.58 -0.38
CA GLN A 1126 11.31 -3.56 -1.42
C GLN A 1126 12.10 -4.75 -0.88
N CYS A 1127 13.29 -4.52 -0.30
CA CYS A 1127 14.13 -5.60 0.23
C CYS A 1127 13.79 -5.94 1.69
N THR A 1128 13.72 -7.24 2.01
CA THR A 1128 13.32 -7.74 3.33
C THR A 1128 14.19 -7.21 4.48
N PRO A 1129 15.55 -7.18 4.38
CA PRO A 1129 16.38 -6.69 5.48
C PRO A 1129 16.06 -5.24 5.85
N CYS A 1130 15.81 -4.37 4.87
CA CYS A 1130 15.39 -2.99 5.13
C CYS A 1130 13.93 -2.91 5.60
N ARG A 1131 13.00 -3.60 4.92
CA ARG A 1131 11.55 -3.51 5.19
C ARG A 1131 11.21 -3.94 6.61
N GLU A 1132 11.75 -5.07 7.06
CA GLU A 1132 11.48 -5.59 8.40
C GLU A 1132 12.48 -5.07 9.43
N GLY A 1133 13.76 -4.93 9.06
CA GLY A 1133 14.80 -4.42 9.96
C GLY A 1133 14.56 -2.98 10.41
N SER A 1134 14.10 -2.08 9.53
CA SER A 1134 13.77 -0.69 9.92
C SER A 1134 12.59 -0.62 10.90
N LYS A 1135 11.58 -1.48 10.74
CA LYS A 1135 10.44 -1.58 11.68
C LYS A 1135 10.89 -2.11 13.03
N TRP A 1136 11.69 -3.18 13.02
CA TRP A 1136 12.14 -3.86 14.23
C TRP A 1136 13.10 -2.98 15.03
N THR A 1137 14.10 -2.38 14.37
CA THR A 1137 15.02 -1.43 15.01
C THR A 1137 14.27 -0.21 15.58
N ALA A 1138 13.28 0.35 14.88
CA ALA A 1138 12.46 1.44 15.40
C ALA A 1138 11.67 1.05 16.66
N GLN A 1139 11.11 -0.16 16.71
CA GLN A 1139 10.42 -0.68 17.90
C GLN A 1139 11.39 -0.92 19.07
N MET A 1140 12.58 -1.46 18.80
CA MET A 1140 13.62 -1.62 19.83
C MET A 1140 14.08 -0.26 20.34
N MET A 1141 14.32 0.71 19.45
CA MET A 1141 14.72 2.06 19.82
C MET A 1141 13.65 2.79 20.65
N GLU A 1142 12.37 2.61 20.34
CA GLU A 1142 11.28 3.17 21.16
C GLU A 1142 11.23 2.57 22.57
N ARG A 1143 11.61 1.29 22.72
CA ARG A 1143 11.76 0.66 24.03
C ARG A 1143 13.02 1.12 24.76
N MET A 1144 14.16 1.23 24.06
CA MET A 1144 15.40 1.80 24.59
C MET A 1144 15.22 3.25 25.04
N GLU A 1145 14.37 4.01 24.33
CA GLU A 1145 13.94 5.37 24.70
C GLU A 1145 13.19 5.38 26.04
N LYS A 1146 12.42 4.33 26.36
CA LYS A 1146 11.69 4.25 27.63
C LYS A 1146 12.46 3.52 28.73
N GLY A 1147 13.60 2.91 28.43
CA GLY A 1147 14.29 1.96 29.33
C GLY A 1147 13.61 0.57 29.40
N GLN A 1148 12.59 0.31 28.58
CA GLN A 1148 11.80 -0.94 28.52
C GLN A 1148 12.53 -2.06 27.76
N ALA A 1149 13.79 -2.28 28.09
CA ALA A 1149 14.66 -3.25 27.42
C ALA A 1149 15.58 -3.93 28.44
N ARG A 1150 16.26 -4.99 28.00
CA ARG A 1150 17.35 -5.64 28.76
C ARG A 1150 18.69 -5.22 28.18
N GLU A 1151 19.75 -5.23 29.00
CA GLU A 1151 21.12 -4.88 28.54
C GLU A 1151 21.56 -5.71 27.32
N ARG A 1152 21.22 -7.01 27.27
CA ARG A 1152 21.52 -7.89 26.12
C ARG A 1152 20.89 -7.39 24.81
N GLU A 1153 19.76 -6.69 24.88
CA GLU A 1153 19.09 -6.17 23.70
C GLU A 1153 19.86 -5.04 23.02
N ILE A 1154 20.82 -4.40 23.70
CA ILE A 1154 21.75 -3.43 23.09
C ILE A 1154 22.63 -4.16 22.07
N ASP A 1155 23.19 -5.31 22.45
CA ASP A 1155 24.01 -6.14 21.57
C ASP A 1155 23.17 -6.76 20.45
N MET A 1156 21.95 -7.22 20.74
CA MET A 1156 21.02 -7.69 19.71
C MET A 1156 20.68 -6.60 18.69
N LEU A 1157 20.47 -5.36 19.15
CA LEU A 1157 20.22 -4.23 18.27
C LEU A 1157 21.43 -3.94 17.39
N GLN A 1158 22.64 -4.03 17.95
CA GLN A 1158 23.89 -3.90 17.20
C GLN A 1158 24.06 -5.03 16.16
N GLU A 1159 23.72 -6.27 16.49
CA GLU A 1159 23.72 -7.42 15.57
C GLU A 1159 22.72 -7.21 14.43
N LEU A 1160 21.49 -6.79 14.75
CA LEU A 1160 20.44 -6.52 13.77
C LEU A 1160 20.87 -5.44 12.78
N THR A 1161 21.48 -4.34 13.27
CA THR A 1161 21.98 -3.29 12.37
C THR A 1161 23.06 -3.80 11.40
N LYS A 1162 23.90 -4.76 11.82
CA LYS A 1162 24.91 -5.40 10.95
C LYS A 1162 24.33 -6.41 9.97
N GLN A 1163 23.21 -7.04 10.31
CA GLN A 1163 22.48 -7.93 9.39
C GLN A 1163 21.78 -7.14 8.28
N VAL A 1164 21.43 -5.88 8.53
CA VAL A 1164 20.88 -4.98 7.51
C VAL A 1164 22.00 -4.45 6.62
N GLU A 1165 23.06 -3.93 7.23
CA GLU A 1165 24.22 -3.35 6.54
C GLU A 1165 24.82 -4.34 5.53
N GLY A 1166 25.02 -3.91 4.29
CA GLY A 1166 25.54 -4.74 3.20
C GLY A 1166 24.58 -5.79 2.61
N HIS A 1167 23.37 -5.95 3.16
CA HIS A 1167 22.38 -6.93 2.69
C HIS A 1167 21.12 -6.28 2.08
N THR A 1168 21.14 -4.97 1.85
CA THR A 1168 20.05 -4.21 1.23
C THR A 1168 20.34 -3.88 -0.24
N ILE A 1169 19.29 -3.64 -1.03
CA ILE A 1169 19.42 -3.27 -2.45
C ILE A 1169 20.08 -1.89 -2.62
N CYS A 1170 19.77 -0.96 -1.71
CA CYS A 1170 20.31 0.40 -1.71
C CYS A 1170 20.90 0.76 -0.34
N ALA A 1171 21.58 1.90 -0.29
CA ALA A 1171 22.24 2.43 0.91
C ALA A 1171 21.28 2.96 1.99
N LEU A 1172 19.94 2.93 1.78
CA LEU A 1172 19.00 3.29 2.86
C LEU A 1172 19.16 2.36 4.07
N GLY A 1173 19.51 1.08 3.83
CA GLY A 1173 19.82 0.13 4.90
C GLY A 1173 20.95 0.59 5.81
N GLU A 1174 22.06 1.04 5.21
CA GLU A 1174 23.19 1.65 5.91
C GLU A 1174 22.76 2.94 6.63
N ALA A 1175 22.02 3.80 5.94
CA ALA A 1175 21.56 5.10 6.45
C ALA A 1175 20.73 4.99 7.73
N PHE A 1176 19.92 3.94 7.91
CA PHE A 1176 19.17 3.75 9.17
C PHE A 1176 19.93 2.95 10.22
N ALA A 1177 20.85 2.07 9.81
CA ALA A 1177 21.67 1.29 10.72
C ALA A 1177 22.71 2.17 11.44
N TRP A 1178 23.43 3.00 10.68
CA TRP A 1178 24.57 3.79 11.17
C TRP A 1178 24.27 4.76 12.33
N PRO A 1179 23.11 5.46 12.40
CA PRO A 1179 22.79 6.30 13.55
C PRO A 1179 22.64 5.50 14.84
N ILE A 1180 22.05 4.31 14.76
CA ILE A 1180 21.91 3.38 15.88
C ILE A 1180 23.28 2.83 16.29
N GLN A 1181 24.10 2.42 15.32
CA GLN A 1181 25.47 1.95 15.60
C GLN A 1181 26.32 3.04 16.26
N GLY A 1182 26.22 4.29 15.81
CA GLY A 1182 26.89 5.44 16.42
C GLY A 1182 26.42 5.70 17.85
N LEU A 1183 25.10 5.62 18.08
CA LEU A 1183 24.53 5.73 19.43
C LEU A 1183 25.06 4.65 20.36
N ILE A 1184 25.02 3.37 19.94
CA ILE A 1184 25.51 2.26 20.75
C ILE A 1184 27.02 2.43 21.03
N ARG A 1185 27.81 2.76 20.01
CA ARG A 1185 29.27 2.91 20.16
C ARG A 1185 29.67 4.01 21.15
N HIS A 1186 28.98 5.15 21.15
CA HIS A 1186 29.40 6.32 21.92
C HIS A 1186 28.56 6.56 23.19
N PHE A 1187 27.32 6.08 23.23
CA PHE A 1187 26.35 6.35 24.28
C PHE A 1187 25.72 5.06 24.87
N ARG A 1188 26.39 3.90 24.73
CA ARG A 1188 26.00 2.67 25.44
C ARG A 1188 25.83 2.86 26.96
N PRO A 1189 26.72 3.59 27.68
CA PRO A 1189 26.51 3.83 29.11
C PRO A 1189 25.19 4.55 29.42
N GLU A 1190 24.71 5.41 28.52
CA GLU A 1190 23.42 6.12 28.67
C GLU A 1190 22.24 5.16 28.46
N LEU A 1191 22.32 4.26 27.48
CA LEU A 1191 21.34 3.19 27.28
C LEU A 1191 21.26 2.25 28.50
N GLU A 1192 22.40 1.80 29.01
CA GLU A 1192 22.49 0.94 30.19
C GLU A 1192 21.97 1.64 31.46
N ALA A 1193 22.31 2.92 31.64
CA ALA A 1193 21.83 3.72 32.76
C ALA A 1193 20.30 3.83 32.74
N ARG A 1194 19.70 4.10 31.57
CA ARG A 1194 18.25 4.20 31.41
C ARG A 1194 17.53 2.87 31.67
N ILE A 1195 18.10 1.75 31.20
CA ILE A 1195 17.56 0.42 31.52
C ILE A 1195 17.59 0.17 33.03
N LYS A 1196 18.70 0.47 33.70
CA LYS A 1196 18.84 0.29 35.17
C LYS A 1196 17.92 1.19 35.97
N GLU A 1197 17.67 2.41 35.49
CA GLU A 1197 16.72 3.33 36.11
C GLU A 1197 15.31 2.76 36.02
N TYR A 1198 14.90 2.30 34.83
CA TYR A 1198 13.61 1.64 34.63
C TYR A 1198 13.47 0.37 35.49
N GLU A 1199 14.49 -0.49 35.56
CA GLU A 1199 14.50 -1.68 36.44
C GLU A 1199 14.31 -1.32 37.92
N ARG A 1200 14.87 -0.19 38.36
CA ARG A 1200 14.76 0.28 39.74
C ARG A 1200 13.36 0.80 40.04
N GLU A 1201 12.77 1.57 39.13
CA GLU A 1201 11.39 2.06 39.25
C GLU A 1201 10.38 0.91 39.24
N LEU A 1202 10.64 -0.11 38.43
CA LEU A 1202 9.83 -1.30 38.29
C LEU A 1202 9.96 -2.27 39.49
N GLY A 1203 11.09 -2.22 40.22
CA GLY A 1203 11.40 -3.15 41.31
C GLY A 1203 11.75 -4.58 40.86
N ALA A 1204 11.88 -4.81 39.54
CA ALA A 1204 12.18 -6.10 38.92
C ALA A 1204 12.71 -5.89 37.50
N LYS A 1205 13.27 -6.96 36.90
CA LYS A 1205 13.73 -6.91 35.50
C LYS A 1205 12.55 -7.04 34.53
N PRO A 1206 12.44 -6.19 33.49
CA PRO A 1206 11.41 -6.35 32.47
C PRO A 1206 11.62 -7.66 31.70
N PHE A 1207 10.53 -8.22 31.18
CA PHE A 1207 10.60 -9.37 30.28
C PHE A 1207 11.11 -8.99 28.88
N ALA A 1208 11.53 -9.99 28.10
CA ALA A 1208 11.98 -9.76 26.72
C ALA A 1208 10.87 -9.06 25.92
N GLY A 1209 11.21 -7.97 25.21
CA GLY A 1209 10.21 -7.13 24.54
C GLY A 1209 9.61 -6.03 25.42
N GLY A 1210 10.08 -5.86 26.66
CA GLY A 1210 9.71 -4.74 27.53
C GLY A 1210 8.46 -4.96 28.39
N TRP A 1211 7.96 -6.19 28.51
CA TRP A 1211 6.75 -6.48 29.31
C TRP A 1211 7.00 -6.35 30.81
N HIS A 1212 5.96 -5.91 31.54
CA HIS A 1212 5.95 -5.87 33.00
C HIS A 1212 5.97 -7.32 33.55
N PRO A 1213 6.64 -7.58 34.69
CA PRO A 1213 6.60 -8.88 35.36
C PRO A 1213 5.16 -9.41 35.58
N ASP A 1214 4.25 -8.50 35.89
CA ASP A 1214 2.82 -8.82 36.10
C ASP A 1214 1.99 -8.87 34.80
N SER A 1215 2.57 -8.61 33.62
CA SER A 1215 1.81 -8.60 32.36
C SER A 1215 1.10 -9.93 32.09
N LYS A 1216 1.65 -11.06 32.55
CA LYS A 1216 0.99 -12.37 32.47
C LYS A 1216 -0.21 -12.48 33.41
N ALA A 1217 -0.13 -11.86 34.60
CA ALA A 1217 -1.24 -11.78 35.55
C ALA A 1217 -2.33 -10.79 35.10
N GLU A 1218 -1.96 -9.78 34.31
CA GLU A 1218 -2.88 -8.84 33.65
C GLU A 1218 -3.52 -9.39 32.36
N GLY A 1219 -3.30 -10.66 32.02
CA GLY A 1219 -3.89 -11.29 30.83
C GLY A 1219 -3.23 -10.92 29.51
N LYS A 1220 -2.09 -10.21 29.51
CA LYS A 1220 -1.37 -9.85 28.28
C LYS A 1220 -0.64 -11.07 27.72
N LEU A 1221 -0.80 -11.33 26.43
CA LEU A 1221 -0.07 -12.35 25.68
C LEU A 1221 1.42 -11.97 25.57
N ILE A 1222 2.24 -12.50 26.47
CA ILE A 1222 3.71 -12.43 26.39
C ILE A 1222 4.18 -13.57 25.48
N SER A 1223 4.91 -13.24 24.40
CA SER A 1223 5.52 -14.21 23.49
C SER A 1223 6.32 -15.28 24.24
N PRO A 1224 6.21 -16.57 23.87
CA PRO A 1224 6.95 -17.64 24.52
C PRO A 1224 8.41 -17.60 24.07
N GLY A 1225 9.25 -17.01 24.93
CA GLY A 1225 10.69 -16.89 24.78
C GLY A 1225 11.39 -16.70 26.12
N MET A 1226 10.84 -17.32 27.17
CA MET A 1226 11.40 -17.39 28.52
C MET A 1226 11.57 -18.83 28.96
#